data_AF-A0A1F8F787-F1
#
_entry.id   AF-A0A1F8F787-F1
#
_cell.length_a   1.000
_cell.length_b   1.000
_cell.length_c   1.000
_cell.angle_alpha   90.00
_cell.angle_beta   90.00
_cell.angle_gamma   90.00
#
_symmetry.space_group_name_H-M   'P 1'
#
loop_
_entity.id
_entity.type
_entity.pdbx_description
1 polymer ?
#
loop_
_entity_poly.entity_id
_entity_poly.type
_entity_poly.pdbx_seq_one_letter_code
_entity_poly.pdbx_strand_id
1 'polypeptide(L)'
;MENKEPKFSLFDIKPIDESGVVEFVLEPVIKLKRKIPAADPIIETVVLRNPKYELENVLNSDFDFRVELISIGGKIHEQRPGQVIEKPKIEMPKPVEARIISERVVKDTPLIPLSVRKTPLKEKHISISLDVKKALLSFSILIIGFAVWQVGSNLKADVVQSGNSAVANLEQARLDLESFNIDEAILDFSNAYEEFSRAEDSLNFMGSILGSVLAEIPGNSQYKSARNLVEAGKIFSQAGQSLAQAANLISQTSLVLSPGNSGITIVSDLKNALVLSQADIHKAAELLADVDETVIPEEKRQSFLDFKSKLPEITKLIDNGVEYSRFLENLIAFGGSKKYIILFQNPSELRPTGGFPGSYAIMHFQDGQLKEFKIDDVYNLDGQLKENVIPPKELQHITPTWAMRDANWFIDFPASARKIMEFFKKEAGYEIDGVITFNPLIVGKMLEVLGPIELPDYDLTLTADNFLQEIQAEVEYGENRTQPKTVLYEFGPKLLEKLYNAQPNQWVAIFDTLFASLESKDMPMYFNDLRLQSFALEKGFAGQVKDVPGDYLMVTATNIKGSKTDIITDTAMKLESEVKGGEVIHKLSITRKHNGGKHKYGFYNRQNPSYIRVLVPEGSELISIDGISRPSNKPLVDYDNLDFEVDDDLAALERSEENKDGYKTYEESGKTGFGFWVVIDPGQTKTTELVYKVPLEINEKYELYIQKQPGLTVDNFDIVFDLGGKVIRETKPFTKDLDLEFTFQ
;
A
#
# COMPACT_ATOMS: atom_id res chain seq x y z
N MET A 1 61.60 -6.66 56.78
CA MET A 1 62.60 -7.54 56.15
C MET A 1 61.91 -8.21 54.98
N GLU A 2 62.41 -7.95 53.77
CA GLU A 2 62.81 -8.99 52.80
C GLU A 2 62.40 -10.44 53.17
N ASN A 3 61.95 -11.32 52.28
CA ASN A 3 62.49 -11.54 50.95
C ASN A 3 61.69 -12.67 50.24
N LYS A 4 61.66 -12.55 48.91
CA LYS A 4 61.89 -13.60 47.90
C LYS A 4 60.91 -14.77 47.71
N GLU A 5 60.31 -14.72 46.51
CA GLU A 5 60.05 -15.76 45.50
C GLU A 5 60.52 -17.21 45.78
N PRO A 6 59.78 -18.21 45.22
CA PRO A 6 60.20 -18.78 43.94
C PRO A 6 59.08 -19.03 42.90
N LYS A 7 59.54 -19.31 41.67
CA LYS A 7 58.90 -19.50 40.37
C LYS A 7 58.17 -20.85 40.13
N PHE A 8 57.05 -20.76 39.38
CA PHE A 8 56.43 -21.58 38.30
C PHE A 8 56.31 -23.13 38.30
N SER A 9 55.08 -23.63 37.99
CA SER A 9 54.71 -24.46 36.80
C SER A 9 53.17 -24.57 36.60
N LEU A 10 52.75 -24.90 35.36
CA LEU A 10 51.49 -24.73 34.57
C LEU A 10 50.23 -25.61 34.90
N PHE A 11 49.12 -25.25 34.22
CA PHE A 11 47.81 -25.91 33.93
C PHE A 11 46.61 -25.26 34.69
N ASP A 12 45.46 -24.88 34.11
CA ASP A 12 44.92 -24.72 32.75
C ASP A 12 43.50 -24.06 32.88
N ILE A 13 43.11 -23.15 31.95
CA ILE A 13 41.76 -22.94 31.32
C ILE A 13 40.51 -22.83 32.28
N LYS A 14 39.61 -21.81 32.32
CA LYS A 14 38.95 -20.89 31.33
C LYS A 14 38.00 -19.88 32.07
N PRO A 15 37.22 -18.99 31.39
CA PRO A 15 37.18 -17.54 31.59
C PRO A 15 36.00 -17.00 32.43
N ILE A 16 35.89 -15.66 32.47
CA ILE A 16 34.94 -14.77 33.20
C ILE A 16 35.58 -14.38 34.55
N ASP A 17 35.87 -13.13 34.90
CA ASP A 17 35.45 -11.77 34.53
C ASP A 17 36.53 -10.74 35.00
N GLU A 18 36.16 -9.45 35.06
CA GLU A 18 36.80 -8.38 35.85
C GLU A 18 38.08 -7.72 35.31
N SER A 19 37.92 -6.83 34.33
CA SER A 19 38.76 -5.63 34.26
C SER A 19 37.90 -4.38 34.18
N GLY A 20 37.70 -3.73 35.32
CA GLY A 20 37.09 -2.42 35.43
C GLY A 20 37.90 -1.36 34.70
N VAL A 21 37.60 -1.18 33.41
CA VAL A 21 38.06 -0.04 32.62
C VAL A 21 36.98 1.03 32.70
N VAL A 22 37.31 2.17 33.32
CA VAL A 22 36.52 3.40 33.20
C VAL A 22 36.91 4.06 31.89
N GLU A 23 35.98 4.10 30.95
CA GLU A 23 36.17 4.76 29.65
C GLU A 23 35.86 6.25 29.80
N PHE A 24 36.83 7.11 29.48
CA PHE A 24 36.63 8.56 29.44
C PHE A 24 36.30 8.98 28.02
N VAL A 25 35.04 9.28 27.75
CA VAL A 25 34.60 9.80 26.45
C VAL A 25 34.77 11.31 26.44
N LEU A 26 35.53 11.82 25.47
CA LEU A 26 35.76 13.24 25.24
C LEU A 26 34.71 13.71 24.23
N GLU A 27 33.59 14.24 24.72
CA GLU A 27 32.53 14.76 23.83
C GLU A 27 32.84 16.20 23.42
N PRO A 28 32.89 16.52 22.11
CA PRO A 28 33.00 17.90 21.65
C PRO A 28 31.67 18.63 21.89
N VAL A 29 31.75 19.76 22.59
CA VAL A 29 30.58 20.56 22.96
C VAL A 29 30.74 21.96 22.39
N ILE A 30 29.66 22.48 21.80
CA ILE A 30 29.59 23.84 21.28
C ILE A 30 28.59 24.65 22.09
N LYS A 31 28.97 25.88 22.44
CA LYS A 31 28.04 26.88 22.99
C LYS A 31 27.61 27.85 21.90
N LEU A 32 26.30 27.96 21.70
CA LEU A 32 25.68 28.84 20.72
C LEU A 32 24.96 29.98 21.42
N LYS A 33 25.08 31.19 20.88
CA LYS A 33 24.26 32.34 21.28
C LYS A 33 23.20 32.58 20.21
N ARG A 34 21.91 32.47 20.58
CA ARG A 34 20.80 32.92 19.73
C ARG A 34 20.44 34.35 20.09
N LYS A 35 20.43 35.24 19.08
CA LYS A 35 19.98 36.62 19.24
C LYS A 35 18.68 36.84 18.47
N ILE A 36 17.58 36.97 19.20
CA ILE A 36 16.26 37.30 18.67
C ILE A 36 16.09 38.84 18.77
N PRO A 37 15.63 39.54 17.72
CA PRO A 37 15.29 40.96 17.85
C PRO A 37 14.20 41.14 18.92
N ALA A 38 14.48 41.95 19.95
CA ALA A 38 13.60 42.27 21.08
C ALA A 38 13.46 41.25 22.25
N ALA A 39 14.37 40.28 22.39
CA ALA A 39 14.43 39.42 23.60
C ALA A 39 15.87 39.23 24.12
N ASP A 40 16.00 38.85 25.39
CA ASP A 40 17.29 38.49 25.99
C ASP A 40 17.89 37.25 25.29
N PRO A 41 19.21 37.23 25.03
CA PRO A 41 19.83 36.16 24.27
C PRO A 41 19.84 34.83 25.03
N ILE A 42 19.41 33.76 24.36
CA ILE A 42 19.43 32.39 24.89
C ILE A 42 20.79 31.77 24.56
N ILE A 43 21.46 31.21 25.58
CA ILE A 43 22.71 30.47 25.43
C ILE A 43 22.39 28.98 25.54
N GLU A 44 22.59 28.24 24.46
CA GLU A 44 22.39 26.79 24.41
C GLU A 44 23.74 26.08 24.28
N THR A 45 23.83 24.90 24.91
CA THR A 45 25.00 24.02 24.85
C THR A 45 24.59 22.78 24.08
N VAL A 46 25.23 22.54 22.93
CA VAL A 46 24.91 21.43 22.02
C VAL A 46 26.10 20.46 22.01
N VAL A 47 25.81 19.18 22.20
CA VAL A 47 26.80 18.10 22.10
C VAL A 47 26.78 17.59 20.67
N LEU A 48 27.93 17.61 19.99
CA LEU A 48 28.00 17.19 18.59
C LEU A 48 28.43 15.73 18.47
N ARG A 49 27.69 14.94 17.68
CA ARG A 49 28.03 13.52 17.41
C ARG A 49 28.89 13.37 16.16
N ASN A 50 28.71 14.25 15.17
CA ASN A 50 29.58 14.37 14.00
C ASN A 50 29.96 15.85 13.73
N PRO A 51 31.11 16.33 14.27
CA PRO A 51 31.45 17.75 14.32
C PRO A 51 31.56 18.46 12.96
N LYS A 52 31.86 17.73 11.87
CA LYS A 52 32.05 18.31 10.54
C LYS A 52 30.71 18.59 9.87
N TYR A 53 29.78 17.64 9.94
CA TYR A 53 28.47 17.72 9.28
C TYR A 53 27.49 18.62 10.03
N GLU A 54 27.53 18.58 11.37
CA GLU A 54 26.62 19.36 12.20
C GLU A 54 26.97 20.86 12.24
N LEU A 55 28.26 21.23 12.07
CA LEU A 55 28.65 22.65 11.98
C LEU A 55 28.16 23.31 10.68
N GLU A 56 28.27 22.60 9.55
CA GLU A 56 27.85 23.11 8.24
C GLU A 56 26.33 23.33 8.19
N ASN A 57 25.55 22.44 8.80
CA ASN A 57 24.09 22.58 8.90
C ASN A 57 23.65 23.72 9.82
N VAL A 58 24.36 23.96 10.93
CA VAL A 58 24.04 25.07 11.85
C VAL A 58 24.38 26.44 11.22
N LEU A 59 25.45 26.52 10.43
CA LEU A 59 25.91 27.77 9.82
C LEU A 59 25.18 28.13 8.51
N ASN A 60 24.64 27.14 7.78
CA ASN A 60 23.94 27.34 6.50
C ASN A 60 22.41 27.37 6.59
N SER A 61 21.83 27.35 7.79
CA SER A 61 20.36 27.40 7.93
C SER A 61 19.80 28.81 7.67
N ASP A 62 18.87 28.93 6.73
CA ASP A 62 18.17 30.16 6.29
C ASP A 62 17.19 30.75 7.35
N PHE A 63 17.48 30.60 8.64
CA PHE A 63 16.65 31.19 9.68
C PHE A 63 16.96 32.67 9.88
N ASP A 64 15.92 33.46 10.12
CA ASP A 64 15.91 34.93 10.32
C ASP A 64 16.62 35.41 11.62
N PHE A 65 17.56 34.62 12.16
CA PHE A 65 18.27 34.86 13.41
C PHE A 65 19.78 34.69 13.21
N ARG A 66 20.58 35.61 13.76
CA ARG A 66 22.05 35.48 13.78
C ARG A 66 22.47 34.54 14.90
N VAL A 67 23.07 33.40 14.53
CA VAL A 67 23.71 32.45 15.46
C VAL A 67 25.19 32.81 15.57
N GLU A 68 25.69 33.00 16.79
CA GLU A 68 27.10 33.32 17.05
C GLU A 68 27.75 32.17 17.85
N LEU A 69 28.87 31.66 17.33
CA LEU A 69 29.69 30.63 17.98
C LEU A 69 30.44 31.25 19.17
N ILE A 70 30.14 30.82 20.40
CA ILE A 70 30.75 31.39 21.60
C ILE A 70 32.09 30.73 21.92
N SER A 71 32.15 29.39 21.89
CA SER A 71 33.36 28.62 22.21
C SER A 71 33.21 27.14 21.81
N ILE A 72 34.33 26.50 21.48
CA ILE A 72 34.45 25.05 21.29
C ILE A 72 35.24 24.47 22.47
N GLY A 73 34.77 23.40 23.10
CA GLY A 73 35.48 22.71 24.19
C GLY A 73 35.08 21.24 24.33
N GLY A 74 35.72 20.51 25.25
CA GLY A 74 35.38 19.11 25.57
C GLY A 74 35.03 18.95 27.05
N LYS A 75 34.01 18.13 27.37
CA LYS A 75 33.69 17.71 28.74
C LYS A 75 34.02 16.24 28.92
N ILE A 76 34.70 15.90 30.02
CA ILE A 76 35.01 14.52 30.41
C ILE A 76 33.86 14.04 31.31
N HIS A 77 33.16 12.97 30.92
CA HIS A 77 32.21 12.26 31.79
C HIS A 77 32.82 10.94 32.27
N GLU A 78 32.64 10.64 33.55
CA GLU A 78 33.08 9.40 34.20
C GLU A 78 31.86 8.46 34.32
N GLN A 79 31.82 7.34 33.59
CA GLN A 79 30.79 6.31 33.78
C GLN A 79 31.20 5.34 34.90
N ARG A 80 30.35 5.18 35.93
CA ARG A 80 30.51 4.15 36.97
C ARG A 80 29.58 2.96 36.69
N PRO A 81 30.05 1.70 36.79
CA PRO A 81 29.19 0.54 36.66
C PRO A 81 28.37 0.32 37.95
N GLY A 82 27.05 0.30 37.81
CA GLY A 82 26.09 -0.17 38.82
C GLY A 82 25.65 0.87 39.86
N GLN A 83 24.46 1.44 39.68
CA GLN A 83 23.64 1.82 40.84
C GLN A 83 22.14 1.74 40.57
N VAL A 84 21.51 1.04 41.49
CA VAL A 84 20.10 0.74 41.69
C VAL A 84 19.26 2.01 41.79
N ILE A 85 18.17 2.09 41.04
CA ILE A 85 17.09 3.07 41.30
C ILE A 85 16.14 2.45 42.31
N GLU A 86 16.09 3.01 43.52
CA GLU A 86 15.07 2.72 44.54
C GLU A 86 13.66 3.01 44.00
N LYS A 87 12.74 2.05 44.15
CA LYS A 87 11.30 2.27 43.93
C LYS A 87 10.66 2.97 45.15
N PRO A 88 9.64 3.83 44.95
CA PRO A 88 8.97 4.53 46.04
C PRO A 88 8.14 3.59 46.92
N LYS A 89 8.12 3.88 48.22
CA LYS A 89 7.30 3.22 49.26
C LYS A 89 5.82 3.21 48.88
N ILE A 90 5.21 2.02 48.85
CA ILE A 90 3.76 1.82 48.89
C ILE A 90 3.43 1.11 50.21
N GLU A 91 2.52 1.70 50.99
CA GLU A 91 2.07 1.21 52.30
C GLU A 91 1.28 -0.11 52.17
N MET A 92 1.51 -1.00 53.14
CA MET A 92 0.93 -2.35 53.19
C MET A 92 -0.51 -2.36 53.72
N PRO A 93 -1.44 -3.10 53.08
CA PRO A 93 -2.64 -3.62 53.76
C PRO A 93 -2.30 -4.88 54.59
N LYS A 94 -3.09 -5.09 55.65
CA LYS A 94 -2.91 -6.06 56.76
C LYS A 94 -2.88 -7.54 56.35
N PRO A 95 -2.27 -8.42 57.19
CA PRO A 95 -2.05 -9.82 56.88
C PRO A 95 -3.33 -10.66 56.98
N VAL A 96 -3.51 -11.57 56.02
CA VAL A 96 -4.42 -12.71 56.13
C VAL A 96 -3.57 -13.97 56.12
N GLU A 97 -3.58 -14.69 57.24
CA GLU A 97 -2.99 -16.02 57.37
C GLU A 97 -3.80 -17.07 56.60
N ALA A 98 -3.14 -18.00 55.91
CA ALA A 98 -3.31 -19.44 56.19
C ALA A 98 -2.49 -20.37 55.26
N ARG A 99 -1.75 -21.25 55.93
CA ARG A 99 -1.50 -22.69 55.67
C ARG A 99 -0.66 -23.13 54.47
N ILE A 100 0.54 -23.57 54.83
CA ILE A 100 1.31 -24.62 54.16
C ILE A 100 0.60 -25.96 54.36
N ILE A 101 0.33 -26.68 53.26
CA ILE A 101 0.20 -28.14 53.26
C ILE A 101 1.24 -28.69 52.29
N SER A 102 1.89 -29.72 52.78
CA SER A 102 3.11 -30.39 52.33
C SER A 102 2.90 -31.44 51.23
N GLU A 103 4.05 -31.81 50.64
CA GLU A 103 4.43 -33.12 50.09
C GLU A 103 4.02 -33.56 48.67
N ARG A 104 5.07 -33.63 47.84
CA ARG A 104 5.42 -34.59 46.76
C ARG A 104 4.38 -35.64 46.38
N VAL A 105 4.15 -35.78 45.06
CA VAL A 105 4.36 -37.04 44.31
C VAL A 105 4.77 -36.73 42.87
N VAL A 106 5.96 -37.19 42.47
CA VAL A 106 6.37 -37.33 41.06
C VAL A 106 5.67 -38.57 40.50
N LYS A 107 4.96 -38.43 39.39
CA LYS A 107 4.51 -39.55 38.56
C LYS A 107 4.89 -39.30 37.11
N ASP A 108 5.72 -40.20 36.60
CA ASP A 108 6.09 -40.35 35.20
C ASP A 108 4.85 -40.42 34.31
N THR A 109 4.85 -39.65 33.22
CA THR A 109 3.91 -39.78 32.10
C THR A 109 4.73 -39.95 30.81
N PRO A 110 4.42 -40.92 29.93
CA PRO A 110 5.30 -41.34 28.86
C PRO A 110 5.42 -40.34 27.70
N LEU A 111 6.61 -40.32 27.09
CA LEU A 111 6.94 -39.58 25.86
C LEU A 111 6.06 -40.05 24.68
N ILE A 112 5.28 -39.13 24.13
CA ILE A 112 4.62 -39.30 22.83
C ILE A 112 5.60 -38.82 21.75
N PRO A 113 5.94 -39.62 20.72
CA PRO A 113 6.81 -39.18 19.65
C PRO A 113 6.07 -38.18 18.74
N LEU A 114 6.56 -36.94 18.69
CA LEU A 114 6.13 -35.93 17.71
C LEU A 114 6.52 -36.39 16.29
N SER A 115 5.54 -36.88 15.53
CA SER A 115 5.67 -37.02 14.08
C SER A 115 5.65 -35.62 13.45
N VAL A 116 6.82 -35.13 13.04
CA VAL A 116 6.95 -33.89 12.26
C VAL A 116 6.37 -34.12 10.87
N ARG A 117 5.13 -33.69 10.63
CA ARG A 117 4.67 -33.37 9.27
C ARG A 117 5.33 -32.05 8.88
N LYS A 118 6.35 -32.12 8.02
CA LYS A 118 6.84 -30.96 7.27
C LYS A 118 5.76 -30.58 6.26
N THR A 119 4.92 -29.60 6.58
CA THR A 119 4.22 -28.82 5.56
C THR A 119 5.20 -27.75 5.10
N PRO A 120 5.60 -27.69 3.82
CA PRO A 120 6.44 -26.61 3.35
C PRO A 120 5.62 -25.32 3.37
N LEU A 121 5.96 -24.41 4.29
CA LEU A 121 5.60 -23.00 4.16
C LEU A 121 6.21 -22.52 2.84
N LYS A 122 5.36 -22.17 1.88
CA LYS A 122 5.80 -21.39 0.72
C LYS A 122 6.23 -20.03 1.26
N GLU A 123 7.52 -19.81 1.39
CA GLU A 123 8.09 -18.47 1.48
C GLU A 123 7.70 -17.72 0.20
N LYS A 124 6.65 -16.92 0.26
CA LYS A 124 6.36 -15.94 -0.78
C LYS A 124 7.29 -14.76 -0.53
N HIS A 125 8.35 -14.70 -1.32
CA HIS A 125 9.25 -13.56 -1.35
C HIS A 125 8.50 -12.27 -1.73
N ILE A 126 8.79 -11.19 -1.01
CA ILE A 126 8.44 -9.81 -1.34
C ILE A 126 8.91 -9.52 -2.77
N SER A 127 7.97 -9.23 -3.66
CA SER A 127 8.26 -9.01 -5.08
C SER A 127 8.39 -7.52 -5.40
N ILE A 128 9.53 -6.94 -5.02
CA ILE A 128 10.23 -6.12 -6.01
C ILE A 128 10.44 -7.06 -7.21
N SER A 129 10.11 -6.64 -8.44
CA SER A 129 10.21 -7.52 -9.60
C SER A 129 11.58 -8.23 -9.55
N LEU A 130 11.60 -9.55 -9.80
CA LEU A 130 12.83 -10.34 -9.78
C LEU A 130 13.92 -9.66 -10.63
N ASP A 131 13.50 -8.86 -11.61
CA ASP A 131 14.34 -8.12 -12.53
C ASP A 131 14.95 -6.83 -11.93
N VAL A 132 14.32 -6.16 -10.97
CA VAL A 132 14.92 -5.02 -10.23
C VAL A 132 15.94 -5.51 -9.20
N LYS A 133 15.68 -6.64 -8.54
CA LYS A 133 16.69 -7.29 -7.68
C LYS A 133 17.93 -7.71 -8.49
N LYS A 134 17.72 -8.30 -9.68
CA LYS A 134 18.78 -8.62 -10.64
C LYS A 134 19.48 -7.36 -11.20
N ALA A 135 18.76 -6.25 -11.38
CA ALA A 135 19.35 -5.00 -11.84
C ALA A 135 20.34 -4.43 -10.82
N LEU A 136 19.95 -4.38 -9.54
CA LEU A 136 20.84 -3.98 -8.44
C LEU A 136 22.04 -4.92 -8.34
N LEU A 137 21.84 -6.24 -8.45
CA LEU A 137 22.91 -7.24 -8.52
C LEU A 137 23.88 -6.98 -9.70
N SER A 138 23.35 -6.55 -10.85
CA SER A 138 24.16 -6.21 -12.04
C SER A 138 24.96 -4.92 -11.84
N PHE A 139 24.43 -3.96 -11.08
CA PHE A 139 25.14 -2.75 -10.63
C PHE A 139 26.31 -3.06 -9.70
N SER A 140 26.13 -3.99 -8.77
CA SER A 140 27.21 -4.46 -7.91
C SER A 140 28.19 -5.40 -8.62
N ILE A 141 27.85 -5.95 -9.78
CA ILE A 141 28.84 -6.68 -10.61
C ILE A 141 29.67 -5.69 -11.45
N LEU A 142 29.11 -4.51 -11.70
CA LEU A 142 29.58 -3.52 -12.64
C LEU A 142 30.83 -2.77 -12.22
N ILE A 143 30.83 -2.16 -11.04
CA ILE A 143 32.00 -1.36 -10.64
C ILE A 143 33.16 -2.23 -10.09
N ILE A 144 32.95 -3.55 -9.89
CA ILE A 144 34.03 -4.54 -9.66
C ILE A 144 35.02 -4.61 -10.85
N GLY A 145 34.73 -3.97 -11.99
CA GLY A 145 35.68 -3.92 -13.09
C GLY A 145 35.78 -2.56 -13.76
N PHE A 146 35.99 -1.47 -13.00
CA PHE A 146 36.46 -0.25 -13.64
C PHE A 146 37.52 0.52 -12.84
N ALA A 147 38.79 0.29 -13.21
CA ALA A 147 39.65 1.41 -13.59
C ALA A 147 40.71 1.03 -14.64
N VAL A 148 40.59 1.71 -15.78
CA VAL A 148 41.69 2.28 -16.59
C VAL A 148 42.71 1.26 -17.12
N TRP A 149 42.44 0.62 -18.26
CA TRP A 149 43.39 -0.33 -18.87
C TRP A 149 44.68 0.31 -19.44
N GLN A 150 44.85 1.63 -19.56
CA GLN A 150 46.05 2.20 -20.24
C GLN A 150 46.51 3.61 -19.76
N VAL A 151 46.64 3.91 -18.45
CA VAL A 151 47.38 5.11 -17.98
C VAL A 151 48.03 4.85 -16.60
N GLY A 152 49.36 5.03 -16.47
CA GLY A 152 50.15 5.16 -15.22
C GLY A 152 50.01 4.08 -14.12
N SER A 153 51.03 3.25 -13.90
CA SER A 153 50.93 2.00 -13.11
C SER A 153 50.54 2.10 -11.63
N ASN A 154 50.79 3.21 -10.93
CA ASN A 154 50.60 3.29 -9.48
C ASN A 154 49.28 3.97 -9.07
N LEU A 155 48.91 5.10 -9.69
CA LEU A 155 47.63 5.80 -9.45
C LEU A 155 46.41 5.04 -10.01
N LYS A 156 46.64 4.20 -11.03
CA LYS A 156 45.64 3.27 -11.59
C LYS A 156 45.19 2.23 -10.55
N ALA A 157 46.10 1.76 -9.69
CA ALA A 157 45.76 0.73 -8.71
C ALA A 157 44.78 1.27 -7.66
N ASP A 158 44.94 2.52 -7.24
CA ASP A 158 44.10 3.15 -6.22
C ASP A 158 42.65 3.33 -6.70
N VAL A 159 42.44 3.84 -7.93
CA VAL A 159 41.08 3.98 -8.49
C VAL A 159 40.42 2.62 -8.67
N VAL A 160 41.15 1.59 -9.15
CA VAL A 160 40.61 0.22 -9.29
C VAL A 160 40.25 -0.36 -7.93
N GLN A 161 41.16 -0.24 -6.96
CA GLN A 161 40.99 -0.82 -5.65
C GLN A 161 39.81 -0.19 -4.92
N SER A 162 39.75 1.15 -4.85
CA SER A 162 38.63 1.85 -4.24
C SER A 162 37.34 1.64 -5.01
N GLY A 163 37.35 1.63 -6.35
CA GLY A 163 36.18 1.26 -7.15
C GLY A 163 35.64 -0.11 -6.77
N ASN A 164 36.49 -1.14 -6.77
CA ASN A 164 36.10 -2.51 -6.43
C ASN A 164 35.58 -2.64 -4.98
N SER A 165 36.24 -1.99 -4.02
CA SER A 165 35.79 -1.96 -2.63
C SER A 165 34.42 -1.28 -2.49
N ALA A 166 34.22 -0.15 -3.18
CA ALA A 166 32.94 0.55 -3.18
C ALA A 166 31.80 -0.35 -3.62
N VAL A 167 32.07 -1.22 -4.58
CA VAL A 167 31.05 -2.12 -5.12
C VAL A 167 30.76 -3.29 -4.23
N ALA A 168 31.81 -3.86 -3.64
CA ALA A 168 31.63 -4.91 -2.65
C ALA A 168 30.72 -4.41 -1.52
N ASN A 169 30.90 -3.16 -1.09
CA ASN A 169 30.00 -2.51 -0.13
C ASN A 169 28.58 -2.31 -0.69
N LEU A 170 28.39 -1.88 -1.94
CA LEU A 170 27.05 -1.81 -2.54
C LEU A 170 26.34 -3.16 -2.61
N GLU A 171 27.08 -4.23 -2.91
CA GLU A 171 26.53 -5.59 -2.93
C GLU A 171 26.14 -6.06 -1.54
N GLN A 172 26.97 -5.76 -0.55
CA GLN A 172 26.69 -6.09 0.84
C GLN A 172 25.47 -5.31 1.34
N ALA A 173 25.39 -4.00 1.05
CA ALA A 173 24.22 -3.18 1.35
C ALA A 173 22.92 -3.77 0.76
N ARG A 174 22.98 -4.30 -0.47
CA ARG A 174 21.84 -4.98 -1.11
C ARG A 174 21.44 -6.24 -0.33
N LEU A 175 22.42 -7.08 0.04
CA LEU A 175 22.17 -8.30 0.81
C LEU A 175 21.59 -8.00 2.20
N ASP A 176 22.06 -6.92 2.82
CA ASP A 176 21.57 -6.48 4.12
C ASP A 176 20.15 -5.89 4.03
N LEU A 177 19.83 -5.15 2.97
CA LEU A 177 18.44 -4.76 2.68
C LEU A 177 17.54 -5.99 2.46
N GLU A 178 18.00 -7.00 1.71
CA GLU A 178 17.25 -8.24 1.49
C GLU A 178 17.03 -9.04 2.77
N SER A 179 17.97 -8.94 3.71
CA SER A 179 17.94 -9.61 5.00
C SER A 179 17.29 -8.76 6.10
N PHE A 180 16.78 -7.56 5.78
CA PHE A 180 16.23 -6.59 6.73
C PHE A 180 17.23 -6.05 7.78
N ASN A 181 18.53 -6.15 7.52
CA ASN A 181 19.60 -5.54 8.33
C ASN A 181 19.80 -4.07 7.93
N ILE A 182 18.77 -3.23 8.13
CA ILE A 182 18.75 -1.87 7.56
C ILE A 182 19.91 -1.01 8.07
N ASP A 183 20.30 -1.14 9.35
CA ASP A 183 21.42 -0.38 9.92
C ASP A 183 22.76 -0.76 9.27
N GLU A 184 22.99 -2.04 8.98
CA GLU A 184 24.18 -2.50 8.26
C GLU A 184 24.16 -2.03 6.80
N ALA A 185 22.99 -2.08 6.15
CA ALA A 185 22.85 -1.55 4.80
C ALA A 185 23.18 -0.04 4.72
N ILE A 186 22.76 0.75 5.71
CA ILE A 186 23.12 2.18 5.82
C ILE A 186 24.64 2.35 5.93
N LEU A 187 25.30 1.51 6.75
CA LEU A 187 26.75 1.52 6.93
C LEU A 187 27.47 1.16 5.63
N ASP A 188 27.03 0.13 4.93
CA ASP A 188 27.64 -0.32 3.69
C ASP A 188 27.45 0.69 2.54
N PHE A 189 26.29 1.34 2.43
CA PHE A 189 26.13 2.46 1.51
C PHE A 189 27.08 3.62 1.84
N SER A 190 27.28 3.92 3.13
CA SER A 190 28.25 4.92 3.57
C SER A 190 29.69 4.54 3.19
N ASN A 191 30.08 3.27 3.41
CA ASN A 191 31.40 2.76 3.05
C ASN A 191 31.60 2.81 1.53
N ALA A 192 30.59 2.46 0.75
CA ALA A 192 30.62 2.58 -0.70
C ALA A 192 30.84 4.03 -1.15
N TYR A 193 30.11 4.97 -0.55
CA TYR A 193 30.27 6.41 -0.84
C TYR A 193 31.70 6.90 -0.55
N GLU A 194 32.29 6.48 0.58
CA GLU A 194 33.66 6.84 0.93
C GLU A 194 34.69 6.30 -0.07
N GLU A 195 34.54 5.02 -0.47
CA GLU A 195 35.44 4.41 -1.45
C GLU A 195 35.30 5.04 -2.84
N PHE A 196 34.08 5.36 -3.29
CA PHE A 196 33.89 6.13 -4.51
C PHE A 196 34.50 7.53 -4.42
N SER A 197 34.40 8.19 -3.26
CA SER A 197 35.02 9.49 -3.06
C SER A 197 36.55 9.42 -3.16
N ARG A 198 37.19 8.36 -2.64
CA ARG A 198 38.64 8.13 -2.81
C ARG A 198 39.03 7.86 -4.27
N ALA A 199 38.21 7.11 -5.00
CA ALA A 199 38.39 6.89 -6.43
C ALA A 199 38.25 8.20 -7.22
N GLU A 200 37.30 9.06 -6.84
CA GLU A 200 37.08 10.38 -7.44
C GLU A 200 38.26 11.32 -7.20
N ASP A 201 38.75 11.40 -5.96
CA ASP A 201 39.91 12.22 -5.60
C ASP A 201 41.17 11.81 -6.38
N SER A 202 41.39 10.51 -6.52
CA SER A 202 42.48 9.95 -7.34
C SER A 202 42.34 10.36 -8.82
N LEU A 203 41.13 10.28 -9.39
CA LEU A 203 40.85 10.70 -10.77
C LEU A 203 40.99 12.22 -10.96
N ASN A 204 40.58 13.03 -9.99
CA ASN A 204 40.71 14.49 -10.02
C ASN A 204 42.18 14.92 -9.93
N PHE A 205 42.96 14.28 -9.05
CA PHE A 205 44.40 14.48 -8.97
C PHE A 205 45.07 14.14 -10.30
N MET A 206 44.72 13.01 -10.91
CA MET A 206 45.18 12.67 -12.26
C MET A 206 44.82 13.77 -13.26
N GLY A 207 43.55 14.20 -13.32
CA GLY A 207 43.09 15.27 -14.19
C GLY A 207 43.82 16.60 -13.99
N SER A 208 44.21 16.93 -12.76
CA SER A 208 44.95 18.17 -12.43
C SER A 208 46.40 18.15 -12.92
N ILE A 209 47.09 17.00 -12.84
CA ILE A 209 48.44 16.81 -13.40
C ILE A 209 48.37 16.85 -14.93
N LEU A 210 47.38 16.16 -15.46
CA LEU A 210 47.17 15.92 -16.87
C LEU A 210 46.62 17.15 -17.62
N GLY A 211 45.82 17.99 -16.97
CA GLY A 211 45.18 19.18 -17.55
C GLY A 211 46.15 20.25 -18.07
N SER A 212 47.42 20.19 -17.67
CA SER A 212 48.49 21.05 -18.24
C SER A 212 49.10 20.51 -19.54
N VAL A 213 48.83 19.25 -19.92
CA VAL A 213 49.46 18.53 -21.04
C VAL A 213 48.44 17.95 -22.05
N LEU A 214 47.16 17.80 -21.68
CA LEU A 214 46.20 16.93 -22.39
C LEU A 214 45.12 17.62 -23.25
N ALA A 215 45.23 18.93 -23.52
CA ALA A 215 44.25 19.62 -24.35
C ALA A 215 44.16 19.09 -25.82
N GLU A 216 45.08 18.22 -26.28
CA GLU A 216 45.19 17.82 -27.69
C GLU A 216 45.29 16.29 -27.97
N ILE A 217 45.09 15.39 -27.01
CA ILE A 217 45.33 13.93 -27.23
C ILE A 217 44.02 13.12 -27.40
N PRO A 218 43.96 12.16 -28.37
CA PRO A 218 42.88 11.18 -28.47
C PRO A 218 42.79 10.30 -27.21
N GLY A 219 41.64 10.27 -26.53
CA GLY A 219 41.44 9.53 -25.27
C GLY A 219 40.56 10.23 -24.22
N ASN A 220 40.11 11.46 -24.49
CA ASN A 220 39.23 12.25 -23.60
C ASN A 220 37.93 11.52 -23.19
N SER A 221 37.39 10.66 -24.07
CA SER A 221 36.17 9.87 -23.77
C SER A 221 36.37 8.84 -22.65
N GLN A 222 37.58 8.28 -22.50
CA GLN A 222 37.87 7.25 -21.49
C GLN A 222 37.95 7.84 -20.08
N TYR A 223 38.66 8.96 -19.92
CA TYR A 223 38.75 9.66 -18.64
C TYR A 223 37.39 10.23 -18.22
N LYS A 224 36.66 10.82 -19.15
CA LYS A 224 35.28 11.29 -18.91
C LYS A 224 34.38 10.15 -18.45
N SER A 225 34.40 9.01 -19.15
CA SER A 225 33.60 7.83 -18.77
C SER A 225 34.00 7.26 -17.41
N ALA A 226 35.31 7.22 -17.10
CA ALA A 226 35.81 6.81 -15.79
C ALA A 226 35.27 7.69 -14.66
N ARG A 227 35.34 9.01 -14.86
CA ARG A 227 34.84 9.99 -13.91
C ARG A 227 33.32 9.88 -13.75
N ASN A 228 32.57 9.80 -14.86
CA ASN A 228 31.12 9.66 -14.82
C ASN A 228 30.69 8.38 -14.07
N LEU A 229 31.39 7.25 -14.27
CA LEU A 229 31.11 6.01 -13.55
C LEU A 229 31.34 6.13 -12.04
N VAL A 230 32.47 6.71 -11.64
CA VAL A 230 32.81 6.90 -10.23
C VAL A 230 31.87 7.90 -9.56
N GLU A 231 31.56 9.01 -10.24
CA GLU A 231 30.60 10.01 -9.74
C GLU A 231 29.19 9.42 -9.64
N ALA A 232 28.74 8.67 -10.64
CA ALA A 232 27.46 7.97 -10.59
C ALA A 232 27.41 6.96 -9.44
N GLY A 233 28.48 6.17 -9.25
CA GLY A 233 28.59 5.23 -8.15
C GLY A 233 28.47 5.90 -6.78
N LYS A 234 29.20 7.01 -6.58
CA LYS A 234 29.12 7.84 -5.38
C LYS A 234 27.69 8.31 -5.10
N ILE A 235 27.03 8.87 -6.11
CA ILE A 235 25.67 9.40 -6.01
C ILE A 235 24.67 8.26 -5.74
N PHE A 236 24.84 7.10 -6.38
CA PHE A 236 24.03 5.91 -6.09
C PHE A 236 24.21 5.42 -4.65
N SER A 237 25.43 5.42 -4.12
CA SER A 237 25.67 5.09 -2.71
C SER A 237 24.95 6.04 -1.76
N GLN A 238 24.97 7.34 -2.04
CA GLN A 238 24.25 8.35 -1.26
C GLN A 238 22.73 8.18 -1.36
N ALA A 239 22.20 7.93 -2.56
CA ALA A 239 20.78 7.64 -2.76
C ALA A 239 20.36 6.37 -2.01
N GLY A 240 21.16 5.32 -2.08
CA GLY A 240 20.96 4.05 -1.39
C GLY A 240 20.95 4.22 0.13
N GLN A 241 21.86 5.02 0.67
CA GLN A 241 21.87 5.37 2.09
C GLN A 241 20.57 6.07 2.51
N SER A 242 20.11 7.05 1.74
CA SER A 242 18.87 7.79 2.00
C SER A 242 17.64 6.87 1.91
N LEU A 243 17.61 5.94 0.95
CA LEU A 243 16.57 4.93 0.83
C LEU A 243 16.57 3.92 1.98
N ALA A 244 17.75 3.51 2.44
CA ALA A 244 17.86 2.63 3.60
C ALA A 244 17.38 3.34 4.87
N GLN A 245 17.70 4.63 5.05
CA GLN A 245 17.13 5.45 6.12
C GLN A 245 15.60 5.56 6.03
N ALA A 246 15.07 5.78 4.83
CA ALA A 246 13.62 5.76 4.58
C ALA A 246 12.98 4.41 4.94
N ALA A 247 13.61 3.30 4.57
CA ALA A 247 13.16 1.95 4.94
C ALA A 247 13.19 1.75 6.47
N ASN A 248 14.20 2.29 7.16
CA ASN A 248 14.28 2.25 8.61
C ASN A 248 13.11 3.03 9.24
N LEU A 249 12.78 4.21 8.72
CA LEU A 249 11.61 4.99 9.17
C LEU A 249 10.30 4.22 8.95
N ILE A 250 10.16 3.52 7.82
CA ILE A 250 8.99 2.66 7.56
C ILE A 250 8.92 1.51 8.56
N SER A 251 10.06 0.92 8.94
CA SER A 251 10.08 -0.12 9.97
C SER A 251 9.59 0.36 11.34
N GLN A 252 9.66 1.67 11.56
CA GLN A 252 9.17 2.37 12.75
C GLN A 252 7.74 2.91 12.57
N THR A 253 7.03 2.58 11.48
CA THR A 253 5.67 3.09 11.14
C THR A 253 4.62 2.78 12.21
N SER A 254 4.82 1.76 13.04
CA SER A 254 3.99 1.53 14.23
C SER A 254 3.78 2.80 15.08
N LEU A 255 4.76 3.72 15.07
CA LEU A 255 4.72 5.00 15.76
C LEU A 255 3.78 6.04 15.12
N VAL A 256 3.49 5.95 13.81
CA VAL A 256 2.59 6.87 13.10
C VAL A 256 1.13 6.62 13.47
N LEU A 257 0.75 5.35 13.60
CA LEU A 257 -0.62 4.99 13.93
C LEU A 257 -0.89 5.03 15.45
N SER A 258 0.15 5.03 16.28
CA SER A 258 0.03 5.09 17.75
C SER A 258 -0.52 6.45 18.22
N PRO A 259 -1.66 6.51 18.93
CA PRO A 259 -2.20 7.75 19.47
C PRO A 259 -1.20 8.44 20.41
N GLY A 260 -0.90 9.72 20.14
CA GLY A 260 -0.06 10.56 21.01
C GLY A 260 1.45 10.56 20.71
N ASN A 261 1.93 9.76 19.74
CA ASN A 261 3.29 9.87 19.24
C ASN A 261 3.38 10.88 18.09
N SER A 262 4.54 11.54 17.98
CA SER A 262 4.86 12.49 16.90
C SER A 262 5.14 11.76 15.57
N GLY A 263 4.20 10.95 15.07
CA GLY A 263 4.26 10.31 13.74
C GLY A 263 4.45 11.29 12.57
N ILE A 264 4.25 12.58 12.86
CA ILE A 264 4.49 13.75 12.02
C ILE A 264 5.87 13.72 11.35
N THR A 265 6.93 13.40 12.09
CA THR A 265 8.30 13.46 11.54
C THR A 265 8.57 12.32 10.56
N ILE A 266 8.01 11.14 10.79
CA ILE A 266 8.31 9.93 10.00
C ILE A 266 7.88 10.10 8.54
N VAL A 267 6.67 10.60 8.29
CA VAL A 267 6.16 10.75 6.92
C VAL A 267 6.88 11.89 6.18
N SER A 268 7.19 13.00 6.87
CA SER A 268 7.97 14.08 6.27
C SER A 268 9.41 13.64 5.98
N ASP A 269 10.03 12.87 6.88
CA ASP A 269 11.41 12.38 6.73
C ASP A 269 11.49 11.34 5.61
N LEU A 270 10.51 10.44 5.50
CA LEU A 270 10.36 9.50 4.39
C LEU A 270 10.28 10.26 3.06
N LYS A 271 9.41 11.27 2.96
CA LYS A 271 9.27 12.10 1.76
C LYS A 271 10.59 12.79 1.41
N ASN A 272 11.25 13.39 2.40
CA ASN A 272 12.52 14.10 2.18
C ASN A 272 13.61 13.15 1.69
N ALA A 273 13.74 11.98 2.30
CA ALA A 273 14.68 10.95 1.87
C ALA A 273 14.40 10.50 0.43
N LEU A 274 13.14 10.26 0.07
CA LEU A 274 12.76 9.89 -1.30
C LEU A 274 13.03 11.00 -2.32
N VAL A 275 12.79 12.26 -1.96
CA VAL A 275 13.07 13.42 -2.84
C VAL A 275 14.58 13.59 -3.07
N LEU A 276 15.40 13.39 -2.03
CA LEU A 276 16.86 13.40 -2.16
C LEU A 276 17.34 12.25 -3.06
N SER A 277 16.87 11.03 -2.79
CA SER A 277 17.18 9.85 -3.61
C SER A 277 16.71 10.00 -5.06
N GLN A 278 15.58 10.68 -5.31
CA GLN A 278 15.11 10.98 -6.67
C GLN A 278 16.12 11.86 -7.40
N ALA A 279 16.53 12.98 -6.81
CA ALA A 279 17.50 13.89 -7.43
C ALA A 279 18.84 13.18 -7.73
N ASP A 280 19.31 12.37 -6.78
CA ASP A 280 20.54 11.60 -6.90
C ASP A 280 20.43 10.53 -8.01
N ILE A 281 19.35 9.73 -8.04
CA ILE A 281 19.15 8.68 -9.04
C ILE A 281 19.01 9.28 -10.45
N HIS A 282 18.29 10.39 -10.62
CA HIS A 282 18.20 11.08 -11.92
C HIS A 282 19.57 11.57 -12.38
N LYS A 283 20.34 12.23 -11.50
CA LYS A 283 21.70 12.68 -11.82
C LYS A 283 22.63 11.52 -12.19
N ALA A 284 22.56 10.42 -11.43
CA ALA A 284 23.38 9.24 -11.72
C ALA A 284 22.98 8.58 -13.06
N ALA A 285 21.69 8.54 -13.39
CA ALA A 285 21.21 8.04 -14.68
C ALA A 285 21.72 8.90 -15.86
N GLU A 286 21.74 10.23 -15.72
CA GLU A 286 22.32 11.14 -16.72
C GLU A 286 23.82 10.90 -16.92
N LEU A 287 24.60 10.75 -15.83
CA LEU A 287 26.03 10.47 -15.89
C LEU A 287 26.32 9.15 -16.61
N LEU A 288 25.54 8.10 -16.32
CA LEU A 288 25.70 6.78 -16.93
C LEU A 288 25.25 6.72 -18.40
N ALA A 289 24.33 7.58 -18.82
CA ALA A 289 23.94 7.70 -20.22
C ALA A 289 25.12 8.18 -21.09
N ASP A 290 26.00 9.01 -20.54
CA ASP A 290 27.16 9.63 -21.19
C ASP A 290 28.47 8.79 -21.05
N VAL A 291 28.37 7.58 -20.49
CA VAL A 291 29.49 6.61 -20.42
C VAL A 291 29.63 5.86 -21.76
N ASP A 292 30.85 5.87 -22.31
CA ASP A 292 31.21 5.08 -23.48
C ASP A 292 31.38 3.59 -23.11
N GLU A 293 30.46 2.75 -23.59
CA GLU A 293 30.41 1.31 -23.29
C GLU A 293 31.66 0.56 -23.75
N THR A 294 32.39 1.08 -24.74
CA THR A 294 33.61 0.45 -25.26
C THR A 294 34.77 0.52 -24.27
N VAL A 295 34.71 1.46 -23.32
CA VAL A 295 35.75 1.65 -22.30
C VAL A 295 35.60 0.65 -21.15
N ILE A 296 34.40 0.07 -20.99
CA ILE A 296 34.12 -0.97 -20.00
C ILE A 296 34.83 -2.28 -20.41
N PRO A 297 35.53 -2.96 -19.48
CA PRO A 297 36.12 -4.27 -19.73
C PRO A 297 35.10 -5.26 -20.28
N GLU A 298 35.53 -6.08 -21.23
CA GLU A 298 34.66 -7.01 -21.96
C GLU A 298 33.88 -7.93 -21.01
N GLU A 299 34.52 -8.42 -19.95
CA GLU A 299 33.93 -9.27 -18.92
C GLU A 299 32.83 -8.60 -18.07
N LYS A 300 32.76 -7.26 -18.08
CA LYS A 300 31.77 -6.46 -17.32
C LYS A 300 30.80 -5.69 -18.20
N ARG A 301 31.08 -5.59 -19.50
CA ARG A 301 30.27 -4.80 -20.44
C ARG A 301 28.82 -5.26 -20.47
N GLN A 302 28.55 -6.56 -20.45
CA GLN A 302 27.17 -7.05 -20.44
C GLN A 302 26.43 -6.62 -19.17
N SER A 303 27.04 -6.74 -17.99
CA SER A 303 26.44 -6.26 -16.74
C SER A 303 26.18 -4.76 -16.77
N PHE A 304 27.06 -3.96 -17.41
CA PHE A 304 26.85 -2.53 -17.66
C PHE A 304 25.57 -2.25 -18.41
N LEU A 305 25.44 -2.92 -19.56
CA LEU A 305 24.29 -2.78 -20.44
C LEU A 305 23.02 -3.23 -19.74
N ASP A 306 23.07 -4.34 -18.99
CA ASP A 306 21.94 -4.86 -18.24
C ASP A 306 21.46 -3.84 -17.19
N PHE A 307 22.36 -3.29 -16.38
CA PHE A 307 21.99 -2.24 -15.42
C PHE A 307 21.49 -0.96 -16.10
N LYS A 308 22.20 -0.48 -17.14
CA LYS A 308 21.83 0.73 -17.89
C LYS A 308 20.42 0.59 -18.48
N SER A 309 20.06 -0.61 -18.96
CA SER A 309 18.72 -0.91 -19.46
C SER A 309 17.63 -0.88 -18.37
N LYS A 310 18.01 -1.00 -17.10
CA LYS A 310 17.12 -1.02 -15.93
C LYS A 310 17.02 0.31 -15.20
N LEU A 311 17.92 1.27 -15.47
CA LEU A 311 17.85 2.62 -14.92
C LEU A 311 16.47 3.28 -15.10
N PRO A 312 15.79 3.20 -16.26
CA PRO A 312 14.45 3.79 -16.40
C PRO A 312 13.41 3.17 -15.44
N GLU A 313 13.53 1.87 -15.13
CA GLU A 313 12.65 1.19 -14.17
C GLU A 313 12.93 1.68 -12.75
N ILE A 314 14.22 1.82 -12.37
CA ILE A 314 14.64 2.36 -11.07
C ILE A 314 14.19 3.82 -10.90
N THR A 315 14.40 4.66 -11.91
CA THR A 315 13.95 6.06 -11.94
C THR A 315 12.43 6.14 -11.77
N LYS A 316 11.68 5.32 -12.51
CA LYS A 316 10.21 5.27 -12.36
C LYS A 316 9.77 4.81 -10.97
N LEU A 317 10.46 3.86 -10.36
CA LEU A 317 10.16 3.41 -9.00
C LEU A 317 10.38 4.52 -7.97
N ILE A 318 11.48 5.27 -8.06
CA ILE A 318 11.74 6.37 -7.12
C ILE A 318 10.78 7.54 -7.33
N ASP A 319 10.46 7.86 -8.59
CA ASP A 319 9.48 8.89 -8.93
C ASP A 319 8.11 8.57 -8.34
N ASN A 320 7.64 7.34 -8.54
CA ASN A 320 6.42 6.85 -7.90
C ASN A 320 6.52 6.95 -6.37
N GLY A 321 7.62 6.51 -5.76
CA GLY A 321 7.84 6.59 -4.32
C GLY A 321 7.65 8.01 -3.77
N VAL A 322 8.24 9.01 -4.44
CA VAL A 322 8.05 10.43 -4.11
C VAL A 322 6.58 10.83 -4.22
N GLU A 323 5.89 10.46 -5.29
CA GLU A 323 4.46 10.78 -5.45
C GLU A 323 3.59 10.14 -4.36
N TYR A 324 3.80 8.86 -4.03
CA TYR A 324 3.10 8.16 -2.95
C TYR A 324 3.37 8.82 -1.58
N SER A 325 4.61 9.24 -1.32
CA SER A 325 4.96 9.91 -0.05
C SER A 325 4.27 11.27 0.08
N ARG A 326 4.16 12.04 -1.02
CA ARG A 326 3.41 13.31 -1.07
C ARG A 326 1.91 13.08 -0.89
N PHE A 327 1.37 12.04 -1.52
CA PHE A 327 -0.02 11.63 -1.32
C PHE A 327 -0.29 11.30 0.15
N LEU A 328 0.56 10.47 0.78
CA LEU A 328 0.41 10.09 2.18
C LEU A 328 0.51 11.31 3.12
N GLU A 329 1.49 12.19 2.93
CA GLU A 329 1.64 13.43 3.71
C GLU A 329 0.38 14.31 3.63
N ASN A 330 -0.21 14.45 2.44
CA ASN A 330 -1.44 15.22 2.27
C ASN A 330 -2.69 14.48 2.81
N LEU A 331 -2.70 13.15 2.75
CA LEU A 331 -3.78 12.31 3.29
C LEU A 331 -3.84 12.45 4.81
N ILE A 332 -2.71 12.43 5.51
CA ILE A 332 -2.65 12.61 6.97
C ILE A 332 -2.77 14.08 7.43
N ALA A 333 -3.07 15.01 6.53
CA ALA A 333 -3.28 16.42 6.84
C ALA A 333 -2.10 17.09 7.56
N PHE A 334 -0.87 16.92 7.08
CA PHE A 334 0.28 17.63 7.63
C PHE A 334 0.09 19.16 7.57
N GLY A 335 0.13 19.83 8.72
CA GLY A 335 -0.14 21.27 8.84
C GLY A 335 -1.60 21.68 8.67
N GLY A 336 -2.54 20.76 8.91
CA GLY A 336 -3.98 21.02 8.79
C GLY A 336 -4.83 19.98 9.53
N SER A 337 -6.09 19.84 9.13
CA SER A 337 -7.03 18.85 9.69
C SER A 337 -7.89 18.29 8.58
N LYS A 338 -8.01 16.96 8.51
CA LYS A 338 -8.91 16.27 7.56
C LYS A 338 -9.64 15.12 8.23
N LYS A 339 -10.91 14.94 7.88
CA LYS A 339 -11.77 13.83 8.32
C LYS A 339 -12.20 13.01 7.12
N TYR A 340 -12.02 11.71 7.20
CA TYR A 340 -12.47 10.77 6.17
C TYR A 340 -13.48 9.81 6.76
N ILE A 341 -14.44 9.39 5.94
CA ILE A 341 -15.23 8.20 6.22
C ILE A 341 -14.56 6.99 5.57
N ILE A 342 -14.42 5.92 6.34
CA ILE A 342 -14.06 4.59 5.83
C ILE A 342 -15.34 3.77 5.78
N LEU A 343 -15.79 3.38 4.59
CA LEU A 343 -16.97 2.55 4.40
C LEU A 343 -16.57 1.07 4.31
N PHE A 344 -17.01 0.26 5.27
CA PHE A 344 -16.76 -1.17 5.27
C PHE A 344 -17.77 -1.89 4.38
N GLN A 345 -17.36 -2.20 3.15
CA GLN A 345 -18.25 -2.71 2.11
C GLN A 345 -18.23 -4.24 2.07
N ASN A 346 -19.29 -4.87 2.56
CA ASN A 346 -19.39 -6.33 2.63
C ASN A 346 -19.55 -6.96 1.23
N PRO A 347 -18.55 -7.69 0.70
CA PRO A 347 -18.62 -8.28 -0.64
C PRO A 347 -19.60 -9.46 -0.70
N SER A 348 -20.07 -9.97 0.45
CA SER A 348 -21.13 -10.98 0.48
C SER A 348 -22.48 -10.42 0.03
N GLU A 349 -22.64 -9.10 0.02
CA GLU A 349 -23.83 -8.37 -0.38
C GLU A 349 -23.42 -7.32 -1.42
N LEU A 350 -23.14 -7.76 -2.65
CA LEU A 350 -22.53 -6.91 -3.67
C LEU A 350 -23.35 -5.65 -3.94
N ARG A 351 -22.62 -4.55 -4.06
CA ARG A 351 -23.07 -3.24 -4.56
C ARG A 351 -22.07 -2.79 -5.63
N PRO A 352 -22.43 -1.83 -6.48
CA PRO A 352 -21.57 -1.37 -7.58
C PRO A 352 -20.14 -1.04 -7.18
N THR A 353 -19.97 -0.43 -6.00
CA THR A 353 -18.66 0.05 -5.53
C THR A 353 -17.87 -0.98 -4.72
N GLY A 354 -18.41 -2.19 -4.48
CA GLY A 354 -17.71 -3.24 -3.72
C GLY A 354 -18.60 -4.13 -2.88
N GLY A 355 -19.61 -3.56 -2.22
CA GLY A 355 -20.43 -4.29 -1.27
C GLY A 355 -21.32 -3.38 -0.44
N PHE A 356 -22.20 -3.98 0.37
CA PHE A 356 -23.11 -3.24 1.24
C PHE A 356 -22.34 -2.56 2.39
N PRO A 357 -22.41 -1.22 2.55
CA PRO A 357 -21.69 -0.48 3.58
C PRO A 357 -22.45 -0.52 4.91
N GLY A 358 -22.54 -1.70 5.53
CA GLY A 358 -23.28 -1.87 6.79
C GLY A 358 -22.64 -1.15 7.98
N SER A 359 -21.35 -0.85 7.93
CA SER A 359 -20.62 -0.18 9.00
C SER A 359 -19.67 0.85 8.39
N TYR A 360 -19.30 1.85 9.18
CA TYR A 360 -18.30 2.82 8.77
C TYR A 360 -17.36 3.17 9.92
N ALA A 361 -16.25 3.84 9.61
CA ALA A 361 -15.42 4.52 10.59
C ALA A 361 -15.19 5.98 10.21
N ILE A 362 -15.09 6.86 11.20
CA ILE A 362 -14.55 8.20 11.03
C ILE A 362 -13.07 8.19 11.41
N MET A 363 -12.25 8.64 10.49
CA MET A 363 -10.81 8.79 10.67
C MET A 363 -10.46 10.27 10.61
N HIS A 364 -10.07 10.85 11.74
CA HIS A 364 -9.69 12.26 11.85
C HIS A 364 -8.19 12.39 12.01
N PHE A 365 -7.55 13.02 11.03
CA PHE A 365 -6.16 13.46 11.12
C PHE A 365 -6.07 14.94 11.44
N GLN A 366 -5.15 15.29 12.32
CA GLN A 366 -4.78 16.66 12.61
C GLN A 366 -3.26 16.76 12.73
N ASP A 367 -2.68 17.66 11.94
CA ASP A 367 -1.25 17.93 11.85
C ASP A 367 -0.43 16.65 11.66
N GLY A 368 -0.88 15.70 10.84
CA GLY A 368 -0.20 14.42 10.63
C GLY A 368 -0.47 13.34 11.67
N GLN A 369 -1.28 13.61 12.71
CA GLN A 369 -1.59 12.64 13.77
C GLN A 369 -3.03 12.12 13.66
N LEU A 370 -3.22 10.81 13.86
CA LEU A 370 -4.53 10.22 14.02
C LEU A 370 -5.12 10.63 15.38
N LYS A 371 -6.12 11.51 15.37
CA LYS A 371 -6.80 12.02 16.58
C LYS A 371 -8.00 11.18 16.97
N GLU A 372 -8.70 10.64 15.99
CA GLU A 372 -9.90 9.85 16.20
C GLU A 372 -9.98 8.73 15.15
N PHE A 373 -10.28 7.53 15.62
CA PHE A 373 -10.71 6.41 14.79
C PHE A 373 -11.93 5.78 15.45
N LYS A 374 -13.13 6.14 14.97
CA LYS A 374 -14.39 5.71 15.58
C LYS A 374 -15.19 4.87 14.59
N ILE A 375 -15.43 3.61 14.91
CA ILE A 375 -16.31 2.71 14.16
C ILE A 375 -17.76 2.91 14.66
N ASP A 376 -18.72 2.89 13.74
CA ASP A 376 -20.15 2.97 14.06
C ASP A 376 -21.01 2.18 13.07
N ASP A 377 -22.28 1.96 13.44
CA ASP A 377 -23.31 1.38 12.59
C ASP A 377 -23.89 2.46 11.65
N VAL A 378 -23.97 2.17 10.35
CA VAL A 378 -24.63 3.04 9.37
C VAL A 378 -26.07 3.40 9.77
N TYR A 379 -26.81 2.48 10.39
CA TYR A 379 -28.19 2.72 10.80
C TYR A 379 -28.33 3.76 11.91
N ASN A 380 -27.27 3.99 12.72
CA ASN A 380 -27.27 5.06 13.71
C ASN A 380 -27.28 6.44 13.05
N LEU A 381 -26.61 6.58 11.90
CA LEU A 381 -26.63 7.81 11.08
C LEU A 381 -27.91 7.95 10.29
N ASP A 382 -28.32 6.90 9.57
CA ASP A 382 -29.54 6.92 8.76
C ASP A 382 -30.76 7.35 9.60
N GLY A 383 -30.83 6.92 10.87
CA GLY A 383 -31.89 7.29 11.80
C GLY A 383 -31.93 8.78 12.19
N GLN A 384 -30.89 9.55 11.86
CA GLN A 384 -30.84 11.01 12.05
C GLN A 384 -31.26 11.79 10.80
N LEU A 385 -31.45 11.12 9.66
CA LEU A 385 -31.90 11.77 8.43
C LEU A 385 -33.32 12.32 8.64
N LYS A 386 -33.49 13.63 8.37
CA LYS A 386 -34.77 14.33 8.56
C LYS A 386 -35.64 14.34 7.31
N GLU A 387 -35.01 14.18 6.16
CA GLU A 387 -35.62 14.26 4.84
C GLU A 387 -36.03 12.85 4.38
N ASN A 388 -37.16 12.75 3.70
CA ASN A 388 -37.58 11.50 3.07
C ASN A 388 -37.16 11.52 1.60
N VAL A 389 -35.97 11.03 1.29
CA VAL A 389 -35.47 11.00 -0.09
C VAL A 389 -35.96 9.73 -0.80
N ILE A 390 -36.46 9.85 -2.03
CA ILE A 390 -36.90 8.70 -2.83
C ILE A 390 -35.68 7.82 -3.19
N PRO A 391 -35.70 6.52 -2.89
CA PRO A 391 -34.62 5.61 -3.29
C PRO A 391 -34.72 5.22 -4.77
N PRO A 392 -33.61 4.77 -5.38
CA PRO A 392 -33.60 4.20 -6.72
C PRO A 392 -34.73 3.20 -6.92
N LYS A 393 -35.40 3.23 -8.07
CA LYS A 393 -36.57 2.37 -8.37
C LYS A 393 -36.37 0.91 -7.97
N GLU A 394 -35.19 0.36 -8.23
CA GLU A 394 -34.84 -1.03 -7.91
C GLU A 394 -34.82 -1.33 -6.41
N LEU A 395 -34.56 -0.34 -5.55
CA LEU A 395 -34.48 -0.47 -4.10
C LEU A 395 -35.84 -0.18 -3.40
N GLN A 396 -36.79 0.47 -4.08
CA GLN A 396 -38.06 0.90 -3.49
C GLN A 396 -38.92 -0.24 -2.89
N HIS A 397 -38.67 -1.49 -3.29
CA HIS A 397 -39.37 -2.67 -2.77
C HIS A 397 -38.74 -3.27 -1.49
N ILE A 398 -37.59 -2.75 -1.06
CA ILE A 398 -36.90 -3.15 0.17
C ILE A 398 -36.71 -2.01 1.16
N THR A 399 -36.75 -0.76 0.70
CA THR A 399 -36.57 0.40 1.56
C THR A 399 -37.51 1.55 1.14
N PRO A 400 -38.17 2.22 2.10
CA PRO A 400 -39.05 3.34 1.79
C PRO A 400 -38.28 4.65 1.58
N THR A 401 -37.05 4.78 2.10
CA THR A 401 -36.26 6.02 2.05
C THR A 401 -34.82 5.73 1.65
N TRP A 402 -34.23 6.65 0.88
CA TRP A 402 -32.81 6.62 0.54
C TRP A 402 -31.97 7.30 1.61
N ALA A 403 -30.90 6.64 2.04
CA ALA A 403 -29.98 7.10 3.08
C ALA A 403 -28.57 6.59 2.78
N MET A 404 -27.59 6.96 3.61
CA MET A 404 -26.17 6.64 3.35
C MET A 404 -25.90 5.15 3.12
N ARG A 405 -26.61 4.24 3.82
CA ARG A 405 -26.46 2.77 3.65
C ARG A 405 -26.62 2.25 2.21
N ASP A 406 -27.36 2.96 1.38
CA ASP A 406 -27.69 2.57 0.00
C ASP A 406 -27.19 3.63 -1.02
N ALA A 407 -26.39 4.60 -0.57
CA ALA A 407 -25.89 5.71 -1.39
C ALA A 407 -24.81 5.28 -2.39
N ASN A 408 -24.25 4.07 -2.25
CA ASN A 408 -23.30 3.50 -3.20
C ASN A 408 -23.95 2.87 -4.44
N TRP A 409 -25.02 3.50 -4.93
CA TRP A 409 -25.87 3.02 -6.04
C TRP A 409 -25.29 3.28 -7.43
N PHE A 410 -24.56 4.38 -7.61
CA PHE A 410 -23.94 4.71 -8.90
C PHE A 410 -22.73 3.81 -9.15
N ILE A 411 -22.55 3.36 -10.41
CA ILE A 411 -21.42 2.52 -10.82
C ILE A 411 -20.11 3.29 -10.70
N ASP A 412 -20.14 4.57 -11.08
CA ASP A 412 -19.03 5.48 -10.90
C ASP A 412 -18.81 5.78 -9.42
N PHE A 413 -17.70 5.29 -8.86
CA PHE A 413 -17.42 5.48 -7.43
C PHE A 413 -17.33 6.96 -7.02
N PRO A 414 -16.73 7.89 -7.78
CA PRO A 414 -16.78 9.31 -7.45
C PRO A 414 -18.20 9.87 -7.33
N ALA A 415 -19.14 9.47 -8.19
CA ALA A 415 -20.55 9.85 -8.05
C ALA A 415 -21.18 9.29 -6.77
N SER A 416 -21.00 7.99 -6.49
CA SER A 416 -21.43 7.36 -5.25
C SER A 416 -20.81 8.01 -4.00
N ALA A 417 -19.52 8.33 -4.03
CA ALA A 417 -18.81 8.94 -2.91
C ALA A 417 -19.31 10.36 -2.61
N ARG A 418 -19.60 11.18 -3.63
CA ARG A 418 -20.24 12.48 -3.43
C ARG A 418 -21.61 12.34 -2.78
N LYS A 419 -22.41 11.36 -3.23
CA LYS A 419 -23.72 11.08 -2.63
C LYS A 419 -23.62 10.62 -1.17
N ILE A 420 -22.64 9.76 -0.87
CA ILE A 420 -22.32 9.35 0.49
C ILE A 420 -21.97 10.56 1.36
N MET A 421 -21.12 11.47 0.88
CA MET A 421 -20.73 12.68 1.62
C MET A 421 -21.91 13.63 1.84
N GLU A 422 -22.82 13.72 0.88
CA GLU A 422 -24.06 14.49 1.01
C GLU A 422 -24.98 13.92 2.10
N PHE A 423 -25.30 12.63 2.03
CA PHE A 423 -26.11 11.97 3.08
C PHE A 423 -25.44 12.06 4.44
N PHE A 424 -24.13 11.81 4.51
CA PHE A 424 -23.37 11.95 5.74
C PHE A 424 -23.50 13.36 6.34
N LYS A 425 -23.41 14.42 5.52
CA LYS A 425 -23.59 15.80 5.99
C LYS A 425 -25.00 16.02 6.56
N LYS A 426 -26.04 15.49 5.89
CA LYS A 426 -27.44 15.60 6.34
C LYS A 426 -27.70 14.84 7.64
N GLU A 427 -27.08 13.67 7.80
CA GLU A 427 -27.25 12.75 8.94
C GLU A 427 -26.40 13.14 10.15
N ALA A 428 -25.10 13.39 9.95
CA ALA A 428 -24.13 13.68 11.00
C ALA A 428 -24.02 15.17 11.35
N GLY A 429 -24.45 16.07 10.46
CA GLY A 429 -24.45 17.52 10.66
C GLY A 429 -23.11 18.22 10.43
N TYR A 430 -22.12 17.54 9.85
CA TYR A 430 -20.82 18.12 9.49
C TYR A 430 -20.24 17.49 8.21
N GLU A 431 -19.28 18.18 7.60
CA GLU A 431 -18.63 17.74 6.36
C GLU A 431 -17.40 16.88 6.60
N ILE A 432 -17.08 16.04 5.61
CA ILE A 432 -15.87 15.22 5.55
C ILE A 432 -15.08 15.57 4.28
N ASP A 433 -13.79 15.25 4.28
CA ASP A 433 -12.83 15.58 3.22
C ASP A 433 -12.72 14.48 2.15
N GLY A 434 -13.26 13.29 2.41
CA GLY A 434 -13.27 12.19 1.46
C GLY A 434 -13.87 10.89 1.99
N VAL A 435 -14.06 9.95 1.06
CA VAL A 435 -14.61 8.61 1.28
C VAL A 435 -13.57 7.60 0.83
N ILE A 436 -13.23 6.67 1.71
CA ILE A 436 -12.39 5.51 1.41
C ILE A 436 -13.25 4.27 1.61
N THR A 437 -13.37 3.40 0.63
CA THR A 437 -13.99 2.09 0.86
C THR A 437 -12.97 1.11 1.37
N PHE A 438 -13.46 0.10 2.08
CA PHE A 438 -12.63 -0.94 2.64
C PHE A 438 -13.37 -2.27 2.55
N ASN A 439 -12.89 -3.16 1.70
CA ASN A 439 -13.37 -4.54 1.65
C ASN A 439 -12.89 -5.30 2.91
N PRO A 440 -13.79 -5.83 3.76
CA PRO A 440 -13.40 -6.55 4.97
C PRO A 440 -12.52 -7.78 4.74
N LEU A 441 -12.46 -8.35 3.52
CA LEU A 441 -11.52 -9.43 3.19
C LEU A 441 -10.05 -9.03 3.35
N ILE A 442 -9.74 -7.72 3.30
CA ILE A 442 -8.39 -7.20 3.55
C ILE A 442 -7.95 -7.52 4.98
N VAL A 443 -8.85 -7.52 5.95
CA VAL A 443 -8.53 -7.87 7.35
C VAL A 443 -8.10 -9.33 7.44
N GLY A 444 -8.75 -10.25 6.71
CA GLY A 444 -8.31 -11.65 6.65
C GLY A 444 -6.85 -11.77 6.21
N LYS A 445 -6.47 -11.07 5.14
CA LYS A 445 -5.08 -10.99 4.65
C LYS A 445 -4.13 -10.39 5.69
N MET A 446 -4.54 -9.35 6.41
CA MET A 446 -3.75 -8.77 7.50
C MET A 446 -3.54 -9.74 8.66
N LEU A 447 -4.56 -10.55 9.00
CA LEU A 447 -4.46 -11.57 10.06
C LEU A 447 -3.55 -12.74 9.68
N GLU A 448 -3.30 -13.00 8.38
CA GLU A 448 -2.25 -13.95 7.96
C GLU A 448 -0.87 -13.51 8.45
N VAL A 449 -0.63 -12.20 8.52
CA VAL A 449 0.63 -11.58 8.94
C VAL A 449 0.66 -11.35 10.46
N LEU A 450 -0.43 -10.83 11.02
CA LEU A 450 -0.54 -10.40 12.42
C LEU A 450 -0.91 -11.55 13.40
N GLY A 451 -1.33 -12.68 12.86
CA GLY A 451 -1.90 -13.79 13.62
C GLY A 451 -3.31 -13.48 14.16
N PRO A 452 -3.94 -14.47 14.80
CA PRO A 452 -5.34 -14.40 15.21
C PRO A 452 -5.59 -13.37 16.33
N ILE A 453 -6.84 -12.90 16.42
CA ILE A 453 -7.36 -12.01 17.47
C ILE A 453 -8.43 -12.74 18.27
N GLU A 454 -8.27 -12.76 19.59
CA GLU A 454 -9.24 -13.33 20.53
C GLU A 454 -10.19 -12.25 21.06
N LEU A 455 -11.49 -12.57 21.05
CA LEU A 455 -12.60 -11.79 21.61
C LEU A 455 -13.29 -12.64 22.70
N PRO A 456 -12.75 -12.66 23.93
CA PRO A 456 -13.25 -13.54 24.99
C PRO A 456 -14.71 -13.30 25.37
N ASP A 457 -15.16 -12.04 25.31
CA ASP A 457 -16.55 -11.66 25.63
C ASP A 457 -17.56 -12.22 24.62
N TYR A 458 -17.09 -12.68 23.45
CA TYR A 458 -17.87 -13.31 22.39
C TYR A 458 -17.56 -14.81 22.21
N ASP A 459 -16.69 -15.40 23.05
CA ASP A 459 -16.15 -16.76 22.87
C ASP A 459 -15.63 -17.01 21.43
N LEU A 460 -14.99 -15.99 20.84
CA LEU A 460 -14.66 -15.95 19.43
C LEU A 460 -13.16 -15.75 19.20
N THR A 461 -12.59 -16.53 18.29
CA THR A 461 -11.22 -16.32 17.77
C THR A 461 -11.29 -16.05 16.27
N LEU A 462 -10.86 -14.85 15.89
CA LEU A 462 -10.84 -14.39 14.50
C LEU A 462 -9.47 -14.67 13.90
N THR A 463 -9.47 -15.40 12.79
CA THR A 463 -8.29 -15.83 12.03
C THR A 463 -8.40 -15.33 10.59
N ALA A 464 -7.32 -15.48 9.81
CA ALA A 464 -7.33 -15.17 8.39
C ALA A 464 -8.47 -15.89 7.62
N ASP A 465 -8.74 -17.14 7.95
CA ASP A 465 -9.66 -18.01 7.21
C ASP A 465 -11.14 -17.81 7.58
N ASN A 466 -11.42 -17.34 8.81
CA ASN A 466 -12.77 -17.31 9.36
C ASN A 466 -13.32 -15.90 9.59
N PHE A 467 -12.48 -14.85 9.47
CA PHE A 467 -12.81 -13.50 9.92
C PHE A 467 -14.17 -13.01 9.42
N LEU A 468 -14.39 -13.00 8.10
CA LEU A 468 -15.61 -12.47 7.52
C LEU A 468 -16.83 -13.30 7.91
N GLN A 469 -16.72 -14.64 7.88
CA GLN A 469 -17.84 -15.52 8.17
C GLN A 469 -18.26 -15.43 9.64
N GLU A 470 -17.31 -15.42 10.57
CA GLU A 470 -17.64 -15.40 12.00
C GLU A 470 -18.09 -14.01 12.46
N ILE A 471 -17.48 -12.91 11.97
CA ILE A 471 -18.01 -11.56 12.26
C ILE A 471 -19.44 -11.40 11.75
N GLN A 472 -19.73 -11.88 10.54
CA GLN A 472 -21.11 -11.83 10.01
C GLN A 472 -22.05 -12.72 10.82
N ALA A 473 -21.60 -13.90 11.27
CA ALA A 473 -22.39 -14.79 12.09
C ALA A 473 -22.70 -14.17 13.46
N GLU A 474 -21.73 -13.51 14.08
CA GLU A 474 -21.94 -12.80 15.35
C GLU A 474 -22.93 -11.64 15.18
N VAL A 475 -22.77 -10.83 14.13
CA VAL A 475 -23.73 -9.75 13.82
C VAL A 475 -25.14 -10.30 13.52
N GLU A 476 -25.25 -11.43 12.82
CA GLU A 476 -26.54 -11.99 12.38
C GLU A 476 -27.23 -12.88 13.42
N TYR A 477 -26.49 -13.53 14.31
CA TYR A 477 -26.99 -14.58 15.21
C TYR A 477 -26.57 -14.42 16.68
N GLY A 478 -25.64 -13.51 16.98
CA GLY A 478 -25.12 -13.26 18.31
C GLY A 478 -26.19 -12.82 19.32
N GLU A 479 -25.84 -12.91 20.60
CA GLU A 479 -26.77 -12.65 21.71
C GLU A 479 -27.24 -11.19 21.76
N ASN A 480 -26.38 -10.24 21.38
CA ASN A 480 -26.69 -8.81 21.41
C ASN A 480 -27.52 -8.37 20.18
N ARG A 481 -28.79 -8.79 20.13
CA ARG A 481 -29.71 -8.43 19.03
C ARG A 481 -30.03 -6.94 18.95
N THR A 482 -29.86 -6.20 20.03
CA THR A 482 -30.14 -4.76 20.11
C THR A 482 -29.02 -3.91 19.52
N GLN A 483 -27.76 -4.36 19.61
CA GLN A 483 -26.59 -3.67 19.06
C GLN A 483 -25.62 -4.70 18.46
N PRO A 484 -26.01 -5.38 17.38
CA PRO A 484 -25.28 -6.55 16.85
C PRO A 484 -23.85 -6.24 16.37
N LYS A 485 -23.53 -4.96 16.12
CA LYS A 485 -22.21 -4.54 15.63
C LYS A 485 -21.22 -4.17 16.73
N THR A 486 -21.56 -4.35 18.01
CA THR A 486 -20.62 -4.11 19.12
C THR A 486 -19.36 -4.98 19.03
N VAL A 487 -19.43 -6.15 18.39
CA VAL A 487 -18.26 -7.00 18.12
C VAL A 487 -17.19 -6.25 17.32
N LEU A 488 -17.58 -5.36 16.41
CA LEU A 488 -16.66 -4.53 15.63
C LEU A 488 -15.97 -3.47 16.50
N TYR A 489 -16.66 -2.96 17.53
CA TYR A 489 -16.13 -1.96 18.46
C TYR A 489 -15.08 -2.55 19.40
N GLU A 490 -15.15 -3.85 19.70
CA GLU A 490 -14.10 -4.56 20.43
C GLU A 490 -12.96 -5.01 19.49
N PHE A 491 -13.31 -5.51 18.31
CA PHE A 491 -12.33 -5.97 17.33
C PHE A 491 -11.39 -4.87 16.83
N GLY A 492 -11.94 -3.71 16.44
CA GLY A 492 -11.18 -2.60 15.84
C GLY A 492 -9.97 -2.17 16.69
N PRO A 493 -10.15 -1.84 17.98
CA PRO A 493 -9.05 -1.49 18.88
C PRO A 493 -7.99 -2.59 19.02
N LYS A 494 -8.38 -3.87 19.09
CA LYS A 494 -7.43 -4.99 19.17
C LYS A 494 -6.64 -5.18 17.87
N LEU A 495 -7.27 -4.96 16.72
CA LEU A 495 -6.57 -4.96 15.43
C LEU A 495 -5.55 -3.82 15.36
N LEU A 496 -5.95 -2.61 15.80
CA LEU A 496 -5.04 -1.46 15.88
C LEU A 496 -3.88 -1.74 16.84
N GLU A 497 -4.14 -2.33 18.01
CA GLU A 497 -3.09 -2.72 18.96
C GLU A 497 -2.10 -3.71 18.33
N LYS A 498 -2.57 -4.71 17.57
CA LYS A 498 -1.69 -5.62 16.82
C LYS A 498 -0.87 -4.90 15.75
N LEU A 499 -1.48 -3.96 15.02
CA LEU A 499 -0.76 -3.14 14.05
C LEU A 499 0.34 -2.31 14.72
N TYR A 500 0.07 -1.72 15.89
CA TYR A 500 1.07 -0.95 16.64
C TYR A 500 2.23 -1.82 17.13
N ASN A 501 1.98 -3.09 17.43
CA ASN A 501 2.99 -4.03 17.90
C ASN A 501 3.60 -4.88 16.77
N ALA A 502 3.28 -4.60 15.50
CA ALA A 502 3.81 -5.33 14.36
C ALA A 502 5.32 -5.09 14.17
N GLN A 503 6.04 -6.16 13.86
CA GLN A 503 7.47 -6.13 13.55
C GLN A 503 7.74 -5.47 12.19
N PRO A 504 8.97 -4.94 11.95
CA PRO A 504 9.39 -4.36 10.66
C PRO A 504 9.01 -5.17 9.41
N ASN A 505 9.28 -6.47 9.41
CA ASN A 505 8.96 -7.37 8.29
C ASN A 505 7.44 -7.56 8.11
N GLN A 506 6.66 -7.51 9.18
CA GLN A 506 5.19 -7.57 9.13
C GLN A 506 4.64 -6.29 8.48
N TRP A 507 5.21 -5.11 8.77
CA TRP A 507 4.83 -3.85 8.13
C TRP A 507 4.98 -3.89 6.62
N VAL A 508 6.08 -4.45 6.10
CA VAL A 508 6.26 -4.61 4.65
C VAL A 508 5.16 -5.50 4.06
N ALA A 509 4.85 -6.64 4.69
CA ALA A 509 3.78 -7.52 4.23
C ALA A 509 2.38 -6.86 4.31
N ILE A 510 2.14 -5.99 5.30
CA ILE A 510 0.91 -5.21 5.42
C ILE A 510 0.81 -4.17 4.29
N PHE A 511 1.90 -3.46 4.00
CA PHE A 511 1.94 -2.50 2.89
C PHE A 511 1.71 -3.18 1.54
N ASP A 512 2.34 -4.33 1.29
CA ASP A 512 2.11 -5.14 0.10
C ASP A 512 0.63 -5.56 -0.01
N THR A 513 0.02 -5.95 1.11
CA THR A 513 -1.41 -6.32 1.17
C THR A 513 -2.31 -5.14 0.83
N LEU A 514 -2.03 -3.95 1.38
CA LEU A 514 -2.80 -2.73 1.11
C LEU A 514 -2.64 -2.30 -0.35
N PHE A 515 -1.40 -2.33 -0.87
CA PHE A 515 -1.11 -1.96 -2.26
C PHE A 515 -1.79 -2.91 -3.25
N ALA A 516 -1.70 -4.23 -3.03
CA ALA A 516 -2.41 -5.21 -3.83
C ALA A 516 -3.94 -5.03 -3.76
N SER A 517 -4.46 -4.56 -2.63
CA SER A 517 -5.89 -4.26 -2.45
C SER A 517 -6.33 -3.00 -3.20
N LEU A 518 -5.45 -2.02 -3.37
CA LEU A 518 -5.69 -0.88 -4.26
C LEU A 518 -5.76 -1.32 -5.72
N GLU A 519 -4.81 -2.15 -6.17
CA GLU A 519 -4.78 -2.68 -7.54
C GLU A 519 -5.99 -3.58 -7.87
N SER A 520 -6.49 -4.36 -6.89
CA SER A 520 -7.67 -5.22 -7.06
C SER A 520 -9.01 -4.48 -6.94
N LYS A 521 -8.97 -3.16 -6.70
CA LYS A 521 -10.13 -2.29 -6.43
C LYS A 521 -10.92 -2.70 -5.19
N ASP A 522 -10.24 -3.14 -4.15
CA ASP A 522 -10.85 -3.45 -2.85
C ASP A 522 -10.91 -2.22 -1.92
N MET A 523 -10.28 -1.10 -2.32
CA MET A 523 -10.29 0.17 -1.58
C MET A 523 -10.42 1.44 -2.47
N PRO A 524 -11.44 1.57 -3.34
CA PRO A 524 -11.74 2.84 -4.01
C PRO A 524 -11.73 4.07 -3.07
N MET A 525 -11.18 5.20 -3.54
CA MET A 525 -11.02 6.43 -2.75
C MET A 525 -11.46 7.68 -3.51
N TYR A 526 -12.14 8.58 -2.80
CA TYR A 526 -12.58 9.87 -3.34
C TYR A 526 -12.27 10.98 -2.33
N PHE A 527 -11.80 12.12 -2.81
CA PHE A 527 -11.40 13.26 -1.99
C PHE A 527 -11.92 14.58 -2.57
N ASN A 528 -12.26 15.53 -1.69
CA ASN A 528 -12.55 16.92 -2.09
C ASN A 528 -11.26 17.69 -2.40
N ASP A 529 -10.12 17.31 -1.80
CA ASP A 529 -8.81 17.86 -2.11
C ASP A 529 -8.38 17.44 -3.52
N LEU A 530 -8.25 18.43 -4.42
CA LEU A 530 -7.93 18.18 -5.83
C LEU A 530 -6.61 17.44 -6.05
N ARG A 531 -5.61 17.61 -5.17
CA ARG A 531 -4.32 16.90 -5.30
C ARG A 531 -4.47 15.43 -4.94
N LEU A 532 -5.20 15.13 -3.85
CA LEU A 532 -5.51 13.74 -3.48
C LEU A 532 -6.37 13.08 -4.55
N GLN A 533 -7.40 13.77 -5.04
CA GLN A 533 -8.31 13.23 -6.04
C GLN A 533 -7.63 12.99 -7.40
N SER A 534 -6.78 13.92 -7.84
CA SER A 534 -6.03 13.76 -9.10
C SER A 534 -5.10 12.54 -9.01
N PHE A 535 -4.41 12.37 -7.88
CA PHE A 535 -3.57 11.21 -7.64
C PHE A 535 -4.39 9.90 -7.66
N ALA A 536 -5.54 9.88 -6.96
CA ALA A 536 -6.42 8.71 -6.96
C ALA A 536 -6.95 8.36 -8.36
N LEU A 537 -7.27 9.35 -9.19
CA LEU A 537 -7.70 9.14 -10.58
C LEU A 537 -6.57 8.57 -11.45
N GLU A 538 -5.37 9.15 -11.35
CA GLU A 538 -4.18 8.78 -12.12
C GLU A 538 -3.72 7.36 -11.80
N LYS A 539 -3.62 7.03 -10.50
CA LYS A 539 -3.20 5.69 -10.06
C LYS A 539 -4.32 4.64 -10.14
N GLY A 540 -5.53 5.03 -10.54
CA GLY A 540 -6.67 4.12 -10.69
C GLY A 540 -7.36 3.74 -9.36
N PHE A 541 -7.06 4.43 -8.27
CA PHE A 541 -7.65 4.20 -6.95
C PHE A 541 -9.03 4.84 -6.81
N ALA A 542 -9.45 5.71 -7.73
CA ALA A 542 -10.72 6.43 -7.61
C ALA A 542 -11.94 5.62 -8.07
N GLY A 543 -11.79 4.38 -8.57
CA GLY A 543 -12.93 3.53 -8.93
C GLY A 543 -13.90 4.14 -9.96
N GLN A 544 -13.45 5.14 -10.73
CA GLN A 544 -14.25 5.81 -11.74
C GLN A 544 -14.56 4.85 -12.90
N VAL A 545 -15.71 5.04 -13.55
CA VAL A 545 -15.93 4.44 -14.87
C VAL A 545 -14.92 5.06 -15.82
N LYS A 546 -14.08 4.24 -16.46
CA LYS A 546 -13.02 4.76 -17.33
C LYS A 546 -13.59 5.33 -18.60
N ASP A 547 -13.09 6.51 -18.95
CA ASP A 547 -13.30 7.10 -20.26
C ASP A 547 -12.15 6.66 -21.17
N VAL A 548 -12.47 5.79 -22.12
CA VAL A 548 -11.51 5.20 -23.08
C VAL A 548 -12.01 5.46 -24.49
N PRO A 549 -11.10 5.71 -25.47
CA PRO A 549 -11.50 5.98 -26.85
C PRO A 549 -11.95 4.71 -27.61
N GLY A 550 -11.59 3.53 -27.12
CA GLY A 550 -11.92 2.24 -27.71
C GLY A 550 -13.20 1.61 -27.16
N ASP A 551 -13.30 0.30 -27.34
CA ASP A 551 -14.40 -0.51 -26.80
C ASP A 551 -14.30 -0.66 -25.29
N TYR A 552 -15.45 -0.85 -24.66
CA TYR A 552 -15.58 -0.85 -23.21
C TYR A 552 -16.59 -1.90 -22.74
N LEU A 553 -16.25 -2.60 -21.67
CA LEU A 553 -17.19 -3.49 -21.00
C LEU A 553 -17.02 -3.42 -19.48
N MET A 554 -18.12 -3.16 -18.78
CA MET A 554 -18.19 -3.34 -17.32
C MET A 554 -19.49 -4.03 -16.94
N VAL A 555 -19.37 -5.19 -16.30
CA VAL A 555 -20.52 -5.93 -15.75
C VAL A 555 -20.57 -5.71 -14.25
N THR A 556 -21.68 -5.17 -13.76
CA THR A 556 -21.89 -4.82 -12.35
C THR A 556 -23.09 -5.56 -11.78
N ALA A 557 -22.88 -6.39 -10.77
CA ALA A 557 -23.92 -7.06 -10.01
C ALA A 557 -24.27 -6.27 -8.74
N THR A 558 -25.56 -5.96 -8.56
CA THR A 558 -26.09 -5.34 -7.34
C THR A 558 -27.08 -6.29 -6.68
N ASN A 559 -26.71 -6.88 -5.55
CA ASN A 559 -27.57 -7.80 -4.81
C ASN A 559 -28.61 -7.00 -4.00
N ILE A 560 -29.89 -7.20 -4.30
CA ILE A 560 -30.99 -6.46 -3.67
C ILE A 560 -31.92 -7.46 -3.00
N LYS A 561 -31.92 -7.50 -1.65
CA LYS A 561 -32.66 -8.48 -0.82
C LYS A 561 -32.08 -9.89 -0.78
N GLY A 562 -30.93 -10.15 -1.38
CA GLY A 562 -30.37 -11.51 -1.48
C GLY A 562 -29.56 -11.98 -0.30
N SER A 563 -29.56 -11.25 0.81
CA SER A 563 -28.70 -11.54 1.96
C SER A 563 -27.23 -11.64 1.53
N LYS A 564 -26.38 -12.26 2.36
CA LYS A 564 -24.93 -12.38 2.20
C LYS A 564 -24.50 -13.42 1.14
N THR A 565 -25.24 -13.60 0.06
CA THR A 565 -25.09 -14.77 -0.84
C THR A 565 -24.06 -14.63 -1.95
N ASP A 566 -23.53 -13.43 -2.23
CA ASP A 566 -22.62 -13.24 -3.39
C ASP A 566 -21.29 -13.95 -3.22
N ILE A 567 -20.75 -14.02 -1.99
CA ILE A 567 -19.45 -14.68 -1.71
C ILE A 567 -19.48 -16.20 -1.98
N ILE A 568 -20.67 -16.80 -2.06
CA ILE A 568 -20.90 -18.21 -2.40
C ILE A 568 -21.63 -18.38 -3.73
N THR A 569 -21.68 -17.33 -4.55
CA THR A 569 -22.25 -17.33 -5.89
C THR A 569 -21.15 -17.15 -6.92
N ASP A 570 -20.73 -18.24 -7.55
CA ASP A 570 -19.68 -18.20 -8.57
C ASP A 570 -20.18 -17.43 -9.79
N THR A 571 -19.29 -16.66 -10.41
CA THR A 571 -19.57 -15.92 -11.64
C THR A 571 -18.51 -16.26 -12.69
N ALA A 572 -18.98 -16.63 -13.88
CA ALA A 572 -18.16 -16.83 -15.07
C ALA A 572 -18.71 -15.96 -16.21
N MET A 573 -17.81 -15.39 -17.00
CA MET A 573 -18.19 -14.52 -18.12
C MET A 573 -17.52 -14.98 -19.40
N LYS A 574 -18.25 -14.87 -20.51
CA LYS A 574 -17.73 -15.12 -21.84
C LYS A 574 -18.13 -13.98 -22.76
N LEU A 575 -17.18 -13.37 -23.47
CA LEU A 575 -17.42 -12.36 -24.49
C LEU A 575 -17.00 -12.94 -25.83
N GLU A 576 -17.95 -13.05 -26.76
CA GLU A 576 -17.70 -13.44 -28.14
C GLU A 576 -17.93 -12.24 -29.05
N SER A 577 -16.91 -11.81 -29.77
CA SER A 577 -16.95 -10.61 -30.62
C SER A 577 -16.80 -11.02 -32.08
N GLU A 578 -17.68 -10.50 -32.93
CA GLU A 578 -17.64 -10.71 -34.38
C GLU A 578 -17.73 -9.38 -35.12
N VAL A 579 -16.90 -9.23 -36.15
CA VAL A 579 -16.95 -8.09 -37.07
C VAL A 579 -17.92 -8.39 -38.21
N LYS A 580 -19.01 -7.62 -38.31
CA LYS A 580 -19.96 -7.71 -39.42
C LYS A 580 -20.18 -6.34 -40.06
N GLY A 581 -19.82 -6.22 -41.35
CA GLY A 581 -20.09 -5.00 -42.12
C GLY A 581 -19.38 -3.73 -41.63
N GLY A 582 -18.27 -3.88 -40.90
CA GLY A 582 -17.53 -2.76 -40.29
C GLY A 582 -17.97 -2.43 -38.86
N GLU A 583 -19.03 -3.06 -38.36
CA GLU A 583 -19.52 -2.94 -36.98
C GLU A 583 -19.04 -4.15 -36.15
N VAL A 584 -18.83 -3.95 -34.85
CA VAL A 584 -18.57 -5.05 -33.91
C VAL A 584 -19.86 -5.43 -33.18
N ILE A 585 -20.16 -6.73 -33.22
CA ILE A 585 -21.26 -7.33 -32.48
C ILE A 585 -20.68 -8.22 -31.41
N HIS A 586 -21.08 -7.96 -30.17
CA HIS A 586 -20.70 -8.75 -29.02
C HIS A 586 -21.84 -9.66 -28.60
N LYS A 587 -21.51 -10.90 -28.25
CA LYS A 587 -22.32 -11.80 -27.46
C LYS A 587 -21.66 -11.98 -26.09
N LEU A 588 -22.26 -11.40 -25.05
CA LEU A 588 -21.84 -11.54 -23.67
C LEU A 588 -22.71 -12.59 -22.96
N SER A 589 -22.09 -13.66 -22.48
CA SER A 589 -22.73 -14.67 -21.62
C SER A 589 -22.25 -14.50 -20.18
N ILE A 590 -23.18 -14.28 -19.25
CA ILE A 590 -22.93 -14.18 -17.80
C ILE A 590 -23.55 -15.39 -17.14
N THR A 591 -22.72 -16.30 -16.62
CA THR A 591 -23.15 -17.51 -15.92
C THR A 591 -22.92 -17.33 -14.43
N ARG A 592 -23.98 -17.50 -13.64
CA ARG A 592 -23.92 -17.41 -12.18
C ARG A 592 -24.45 -18.68 -11.54
N LYS A 593 -23.73 -19.21 -10.56
CA LYS A 593 -24.08 -20.45 -9.86
C LYS A 593 -24.10 -20.21 -8.36
N HIS A 594 -25.27 -20.42 -7.76
CA HIS A 594 -25.43 -20.23 -6.33
C HIS A 594 -25.12 -21.54 -5.58
N ASN A 595 -24.00 -21.59 -4.85
CA ASN A 595 -23.54 -22.81 -4.15
C ASN A 595 -24.16 -23.03 -2.75
N GLY A 596 -25.24 -22.31 -2.42
CA GLY A 596 -25.90 -22.40 -1.13
C GLY A 596 -26.89 -23.56 -1.01
N GLY A 597 -27.71 -23.50 0.03
CA GLY A 597 -28.85 -24.41 0.27
C GLY A 597 -28.57 -25.47 1.34
N LYS A 598 -27.29 -25.69 1.69
CA LYS A 598 -26.85 -26.62 2.75
C LYS A 598 -25.75 -26.04 3.64
N HIS A 599 -25.53 -24.72 3.57
CA HIS A 599 -24.48 -24.07 4.34
C HIS A 599 -24.86 -23.96 5.82
N LYS A 600 -23.88 -24.03 6.74
CA LYS A 600 -24.13 -23.88 8.19
C LYS A 600 -24.75 -22.52 8.55
N TYR A 601 -24.31 -21.46 7.88
CA TYR A 601 -24.88 -20.12 8.00
C TYR A 601 -26.13 -19.97 7.12
N GLY A 602 -27.27 -19.67 7.76
CA GLY A 602 -28.56 -19.57 7.07
C GLY A 602 -28.65 -18.45 6.04
N PHE A 603 -27.88 -17.36 6.22
CA PHE A 603 -27.83 -16.25 5.27
C PHE A 603 -27.24 -16.63 3.91
N TYR A 604 -26.41 -17.69 3.82
CA TYR A 604 -25.89 -18.24 2.56
C TYR A 604 -26.86 -19.20 1.87
N ASN A 605 -28.01 -19.49 2.46
CA ASN A 605 -29.03 -20.39 1.89
C ASN A 605 -30.26 -19.63 1.39
N ARG A 606 -30.17 -18.31 1.25
CA ARG A 606 -31.24 -17.44 0.72
C ARG A 606 -31.10 -17.28 -0.78
N GLN A 607 -32.17 -16.91 -1.47
CA GLN A 607 -32.12 -16.59 -2.90
C GLN A 607 -31.14 -15.42 -3.14
N ASN A 608 -30.46 -15.39 -4.30
CA ASN A 608 -29.66 -14.25 -4.78
C ASN A 608 -30.41 -13.51 -5.91
N PRO A 609 -31.26 -12.51 -5.58
CA PRO A 609 -31.74 -11.49 -6.49
C PRO A 609 -30.68 -10.43 -6.76
N SER A 610 -30.15 -10.43 -7.98
CA SER A 610 -29.19 -9.43 -8.45
C SER A 610 -29.79 -8.59 -9.58
N TYR A 611 -29.69 -7.26 -9.45
CA TYR A 611 -29.84 -6.35 -10.58
C TYR A 611 -28.47 -6.17 -11.24
N ILE A 612 -28.35 -6.68 -12.47
CA ILE A 612 -27.12 -6.61 -13.26
C ILE A 612 -27.21 -5.40 -14.19
N ARG A 613 -26.13 -4.63 -14.23
CA ARG A 613 -25.92 -3.52 -15.13
C ARG A 613 -24.69 -3.77 -15.98
N VAL A 614 -24.83 -3.65 -17.30
CA VAL A 614 -23.73 -3.81 -18.26
C VAL A 614 -23.50 -2.47 -18.93
N LEU A 615 -22.36 -1.82 -18.66
CA LEU A 615 -21.95 -0.58 -19.32
C LEU A 615 -21.06 -0.90 -20.51
N VAL A 616 -21.36 -0.27 -21.65
CA VAL A 616 -20.71 -0.41 -22.96
C VAL A 616 -20.50 0.97 -23.58
N PRO A 617 -19.77 1.14 -24.71
CA PRO A 617 -19.58 2.46 -25.32
C PRO A 617 -20.91 3.18 -25.56
N GLU A 618 -20.89 4.50 -25.39
CA GLU A 618 -22.06 5.36 -25.68
C GLU A 618 -22.56 5.13 -27.11
N GLY A 619 -23.88 4.99 -27.27
CA GLY A 619 -24.53 4.73 -28.55
C GLY A 619 -24.61 3.24 -28.94
N SER A 620 -24.20 2.33 -28.06
CA SER A 620 -24.35 0.88 -28.28
C SER A 620 -25.81 0.45 -28.29
N GLU A 621 -26.16 -0.48 -29.17
CA GLU A 621 -27.54 -0.94 -29.37
C GLU A 621 -27.68 -2.40 -28.92
N LEU A 622 -28.58 -2.67 -27.97
CA LEU A 622 -28.93 -4.04 -27.58
C LEU A 622 -29.79 -4.68 -28.68
N ILE A 623 -29.30 -5.78 -29.25
CA ILE A 623 -29.99 -6.56 -30.29
C ILE A 623 -30.93 -7.58 -29.65
N SER A 624 -30.46 -8.32 -28.64
CA SER A 624 -31.26 -9.31 -27.94
C SER A 624 -30.73 -9.60 -26.54
N ILE A 625 -31.61 -10.00 -25.64
CA ILE A 625 -31.27 -10.47 -24.30
C ILE A 625 -32.14 -11.67 -23.91
N ASP A 626 -31.53 -12.72 -23.36
CA ASP A 626 -32.22 -13.91 -22.86
C ASP A 626 -31.67 -14.36 -21.50
N GLY A 627 -32.42 -15.19 -20.77
CA GLY A 627 -32.00 -15.73 -19.47
C GLY A 627 -32.20 -14.78 -18.28
N ILE A 628 -32.94 -13.67 -18.47
CA ILE A 628 -33.27 -12.71 -17.41
C ILE A 628 -34.44 -13.15 -16.53
N SER A 629 -34.61 -12.53 -15.36
CA SER A 629 -35.73 -12.72 -14.44
C SER A 629 -36.68 -11.52 -14.51
N ARG A 630 -37.97 -11.73 -14.20
CA ARG A 630 -38.99 -10.68 -14.12
C ARG A 630 -39.64 -10.68 -12.73
N PRO A 631 -38.93 -10.24 -11.67
CA PRO A 631 -39.49 -10.21 -10.33
C PRO A 631 -40.65 -9.21 -10.25
N SER A 632 -41.70 -9.54 -9.50
CA SER A 632 -42.85 -8.66 -9.25
C SER A 632 -42.54 -7.70 -8.10
N ASN A 633 -41.53 -6.85 -8.28
CA ASN A 633 -41.11 -5.87 -7.30
C ASN A 633 -42.09 -4.69 -7.34
N LYS A 634 -42.68 -4.36 -6.19
CA LYS A 634 -43.55 -3.19 -6.03
C LYS A 634 -42.94 -2.25 -5.00
N PRO A 635 -42.97 -0.92 -5.21
CA PRO A 635 -42.61 0.04 -4.19
C PRO A 635 -43.34 -0.24 -2.88
N LEU A 636 -42.65 -0.08 -1.75
CA LEU A 636 -43.24 -0.18 -0.42
C LEU A 636 -44.18 0.99 -0.11
N VAL A 637 -43.98 2.10 -0.81
CA VAL A 637 -44.61 3.40 -0.58
C VAL A 637 -45.07 3.98 -1.93
N ASP A 638 -46.18 4.70 -1.91
CA ASP A 638 -46.68 5.47 -3.06
C ASP A 638 -46.11 6.89 -3.02
N TYR A 639 -44.99 7.10 -3.72
CA TYR A 639 -44.25 8.36 -3.68
C TYR A 639 -44.98 9.54 -4.33
N ASP A 640 -45.92 9.29 -5.24
CA ASP A 640 -46.67 10.35 -5.93
C ASP A 640 -47.63 11.11 -4.99
N ASN A 641 -47.98 10.50 -3.85
CA ASN A 641 -48.96 11.00 -2.90
C ASN A 641 -48.37 11.40 -1.54
N LEU A 642 -47.03 11.39 -1.40
CA LEU A 642 -46.34 11.73 -0.17
C LEU A 642 -45.29 12.82 -0.39
N ASP A 643 -44.92 13.50 0.69
CA ASP A 643 -43.91 14.56 0.69
C ASP A 643 -42.50 13.94 0.74
N PHE A 644 -42.01 13.50 -0.42
CA PHE A 644 -40.69 12.93 -0.60
C PHE A 644 -39.84 13.82 -1.52
N GLU A 645 -38.56 13.94 -1.18
CA GLU A 645 -37.58 14.65 -1.99
C GLU A 645 -37.05 13.77 -3.12
N VAL A 646 -36.97 14.34 -4.32
CA VAL A 646 -36.35 13.72 -5.48
C VAL A 646 -34.89 14.16 -5.54
N ASP A 647 -33.97 13.21 -5.54
CA ASP A 647 -32.55 13.49 -5.72
C ASP A 647 -32.23 13.80 -7.19
N ASP A 648 -31.50 14.90 -7.45
CA ASP A 648 -31.22 15.38 -8.80
C ASP A 648 -30.33 14.44 -9.61
N ASP A 649 -29.32 13.83 -8.99
CA ASP A 649 -28.38 12.91 -9.65
C ASP A 649 -29.10 11.62 -10.02
N LEU A 650 -29.90 11.07 -9.08
CA LEU A 650 -30.74 9.90 -9.34
C LEU A 650 -31.79 10.20 -10.41
N ALA A 651 -32.45 11.36 -10.36
CA ALA A 651 -33.42 11.76 -11.37
C ALA A 651 -32.78 11.97 -12.74
N ALA A 652 -31.52 12.40 -12.83
CA ALA A 652 -30.80 12.47 -14.09
C ALA A 652 -30.56 11.07 -14.68
N LEU A 653 -30.07 10.12 -13.88
CA LEU A 653 -29.91 8.72 -14.29
C LEU A 653 -31.24 8.13 -14.74
N GLU A 654 -32.27 8.25 -13.90
CA GLU A 654 -33.58 7.63 -14.14
C GLU A 654 -34.36 8.25 -15.30
N ARG A 655 -34.11 9.53 -15.66
CA ARG A 655 -34.71 10.16 -16.83
C ARG A 655 -34.17 9.61 -18.16
N SER A 656 -32.95 9.07 -18.16
CA SER A 656 -32.37 8.42 -19.33
C SER A 656 -32.89 6.99 -19.55
N GLU A 657 -33.62 6.43 -18.57
CA GLU A 657 -34.09 5.05 -18.63
C GLU A 657 -35.22 4.85 -19.63
N GLU A 658 -35.04 3.90 -20.54
CA GLU A 658 -36.12 3.31 -21.31
C GLU A 658 -36.45 1.91 -20.79
N ASN A 659 -37.67 1.74 -20.28
CA ASN A 659 -38.16 0.44 -19.83
C ASN A 659 -38.61 -0.40 -21.04
N LYS A 660 -38.08 -1.63 -21.14
CA LYS A 660 -38.51 -2.65 -22.09
C LYS A 660 -39.06 -3.86 -21.32
N ASP A 661 -39.46 -4.93 -22.02
CA ASP A 661 -39.94 -6.15 -21.34
C ASP A 661 -38.80 -6.87 -20.59
N GLY A 662 -38.70 -6.61 -19.29
CA GLY A 662 -37.79 -7.29 -18.36
C GLY A 662 -36.39 -6.66 -18.21
N TYR A 663 -36.05 -5.65 -19.00
CA TYR A 663 -34.77 -4.94 -18.94
C TYR A 663 -34.95 -3.43 -19.21
N LYS A 664 -33.90 -2.65 -18.93
CA LYS A 664 -33.80 -1.21 -19.17
C LYS A 664 -32.58 -0.89 -20.02
N THR A 665 -32.68 0.14 -20.84
CA THR A 665 -31.51 0.84 -21.41
C THR A 665 -31.41 2.23 -20.77
N TYR A 666 -30.22 2.74 -20.51
CA TYR A 666 -30.01 4.04 -19.86
C TYR A 666 -28.62 4.57 -20.17
N GLU A 667 -28.32 5.81 -19.75
CA GLU A 667 -26.98 6.40 -19.86
C GLU A 667 -26.40 6.66 -18.47
N GLU A 668 -25.17 6.23 -18.22
CA GLU A 668 -24.45 6.46 -16.97
C GLU A 668 -22.97 6.67 -17.26
N SER A 669 -22.40 7.79 -16.79
CA SER A 669 -20.97 8.10 -16.92
C SER A 669 -20.43 8.09 -18.37
N GLY A 670 -21.22 8.60 -19.32
CA GLY A 670 -20.85 8.63 -20.74
C GLY A 670 -20.75 7.24 -21.36
N LYS A 671 -21.62 6.32 -20.92
CA LYS A 671 -21.73 4.94 -21.38
C LYS A 671 -23.20 4.56 -21.48
N THR A 672 -23.53 3.78 -22.51
CA THR A 672 -24.84 3.14 -22.61
C THR A 672 -24.88 1.93 -21.66
N GLY A 673 -25.95 1.84 -20.88
CA GLY A 673 -26.17 0.82 -19.88
C GLY A 673 -27.33 -0.11 -20.22
N PHE A 674 -27.15 -1.41 -19.98
CA PHE A 674 -28.21 -2.42 -20.04
C PHE A 674 -28.46 -2.98 -18.63
N GLY A 675 -29.64 -2.69 -18.06
CA GLY A 675 -30.01 -3.07 -16.69
C GLY A 675 -31.09 -4.14 -16.64
N PHE A 676 -30.88 -5.25 -15.93
CA PHE A 676 -31.84 -6.36 -15.88
C PHE A 676 -31.70 -7.20 -14.61
N TRP A 677 -32.76 -7.92 -14.25
CA TRP A 677 -32.76 -8.79 -13.08
C TRP A 677 -32.27 -10.21 -13.39
N VAL A 678 -31.48 -10.77 -12.49
CA VAL A 678 -31.10 -12.18 -12.45
C VAL A 678 -31.35 -12.67 -11.04
N VAL A 679 -32.28 -13.61 -10.89
CA VAL A 679 -32.66 -14.20 -9.60
C VAL A 679 -32.31 -15.67 -9.63
N ILE A 680 -31.51 -16.11 -8.65
CA ILE A 680 -30.96 -17.47 -8.59
C ILE A 680 -31.27 -18.07 -7.22
N ASP A 681 -31.95 -19.22 -7.23
CA ASP A 681 -32.22 -20.00 -6.02
C ASP A 681 -30.99 -20.81 -5.59
N PRO A 682 -30.86 -21.17 -4.30
CA PRO A 682 -29.77 -22.01 -3.83
C PRO A 682 -29.63 -23.33 -4.61
N GLY A 683 -28.41 -23.64 -5.04
CA GLY A 683 -28.07 -24.82 -5.83
C GLY A 683 -28.38 -24.69 -7.33
N GLN A 684 -28.93 -23.56 -7.78
CA GLN A 684 -29.23 -23.34 -9.20
C GLN A 684 -28.09 -22.60 -9.92
N THR A 685 -28.04 -22.81 -11.23
CA THR A 685 -27.19 -22.07 -12.17
C THR A 685 -28.08 -21.35 -13.17
N LYS A 686 -27.75 -20.09 -13.47
CA LYS A 686 -28.43 -19.33 -14.52
C LYS A 686 -27.41 -18.70 -15.46
N THR A 687 -27.70 -18.72 -16.76
CA THR A 687 -26.91 -18.02 -17.79
C THR A 687 -27.79 -16.94 -18.41
N THR A 688 -27.28 -15.72 -18.47
CA THR A 688 -27.88 -14.61 -19.22
C THR A 688 -27.03 -14.36 -20.46
N GLU A 689 -27.65 -14.19 -21.61
CA GLU A 689 -26.96 -13.89 -22.87
C GLU A 689 -27.45 -12.54 -23.41
N LEU A 690 -26.50 -11.65 -23.70
CA LEU A 690 -26.75 -10.36 -24.33
C LEU A 690 -26.06 -10.35 -25.68
N VAL A 691 -26.76 -9.90 -26.72
CA VAL A 691 -26.16 -9.58 -28.01
C VAL A 691 -26.35 -8.10 -28.24
N TYR A 692 -25.27 -7.36 -28.45
CA TYR A 692 -25.29 -5.92 -28.66
C TYR A 692 -24.27 -5.49 -29.70
N LYS A 693 -24.54 -4.35 -30.31
CA LYS A 693 -23.71 -3.71 -31.32
C LYS A 693 -23.01 -2.51 -30.69
N VAL A 694 -21.72 -2.34 -30.94
CA VAL A 694 -20.97 -1.15 -30.52
C VAL A 694 -20.76 -0.20 -31.69
N PRO A 695 -20.87 1.14 -31.49
CA PRO A 695 -20.74 2.13 -32.55
C PRO A 695 -19.27 2.48 -32.80
N LEU A 696 -18.43 1.46 -33.02
CA LEU A 696 -17.00 1.61 -33.25
C LEU A 696 -16.66 1.15 -34.66
N GLU A 697 -16.01 2.04 -35.41
CA GLU A 697 -15.42 1.70 -36.69
C GLU A 697 -14.09 0.98 -36.47
N ILE A 698 -13.91 -0.15 -37.15
CA ILE A 698 -12.68 -0.93 -37.06
C ILE A 698 -11.64 -0.39 -38.03
N ASN A 699 -10.49 0.02 -37.49
CA ASN A 699 -9.29 0.39 -38.24
C ASN A 699 -8.21 -0.70 -38.10
N GLU A 700 -6.92 -0.36 -38.28
CA GLU A 700 -5.77 -1.29 -38.12
C GLU A 700 -5.63 -1.87 -36.70
N LYS A 701 -6.32 -1.28 -35.71
CA LYS A 701 -6.25 -1.61 -34.30
C LYS A 701 -7.65 -1.64 -33.66
N TYR A 702 -7.92 -2.63 -32.82
CA TYR A 702 -9.08 -2.70 -31.93
C TYR A 702 -8.60 -2.74 -30.48
N GLU A 703 -9.08 -1.80 -29.68
CA GLU A 703 -8.79 -1.72 -28.24
C GLU A 703 -10.07 -2.04 -27.47
N LEU A 704 -9.98 -2.98 -26.53
CA LEU A 704 -11.08 -3.37 -25.65
C LEU A 704 -10.63 -3.26 -24.20
N TYR A 705 -11.27 -2.33 -23.48
CA TYR A 705 -11.06 -2.16 -22.05
C TYR A 705 -12.19 -2.82 -21.25
N ILE A 706 -11.85 -3.83 -20.47
CA ILE A 706 -12.79 -4.54 -19.61
C ILE A 706 -12.54 -4.13 -18.16
N GLN A 707 -13.49 -3.39 -17.60
CA GLN A 707 -13.39 -2.86 -16.26
C GLN A 707 -14.03 -3.80 -15.22
N LYS A 708 -13.27 -4.14 -14.18
CA LYS A 708 -13.72 -4.98 -13.08
C LYS A 708 -14.59 -4.18 -12.10
N GLN A 709 -15.70 -4.79 -11.68
CA GLN A 709 -16.45 -4.34 -10.51
C GLN A 709 -15.64 -4.63 -9.22
N PRO A 710 -15.47 -3.64 -8.33
CA PRO A 710 -14.99 -3.89 -6.96
C PRO A 710 -15.75 -5.02 -6.25
N GLY A 711 -15.05 -5.83 -5.45
CA GLY A 711 -15.67 -6.94 -4.68
C GLY A 711 -16.12 -8.17 -5.48
N LEU A 712 -16.42 -8.03 -6.77
CA LEU A 712 -16.79 -9.16 -7.64
C LEU A 712 -15.55 -9.98 -8.00
N THR A 713 -15.64 -11.30 -7.80
CA THR A 713 -14.64 -12.27 -8.29
C THR A 713 -15.23 -13.03 -9.46
N VAL A 714 -14.46 -13.15 -10.54
CA VAL A 714 -14.84 -13.93 -11.72
C VAL A 714 -13.73 -14.93 -12.02
N ASP A 715 -14.05 -16.21 -11.86
CA ASP A 715 -13.06 -17.30 -11.89
C ASP A 715 -12.40 -17.42 -13.27
N ASN A 716 -13.20 -17.34 -14.33
CA ASN A 716 -12.74 -17.36 -15.71
C ASN A 716 -13.52 -16.33 -16.52
N PHE A 717 -12.79 -15.43 -17.18
CA PHE A 717 -13.31 -14.62 -18.27
C PHE A 717 -12.75 -15.17 -19.58
N ASP A 718 -13.62 -15.81 -20.36
CA ASP A 718 -13.33 -16.27 -21.72
C ASP A 718 -13.62 -15.16 -22.74
N ILE A 719 -12.63 -14.79 -23.53
CA ILE A 719 -12.74 -13.76 -24.55
C ILE A 719 -12.42 -14.42 -25.89
N VAL A 720 -13.37 -14.41 -26.80
CA VAL A 720 -13.27 -14.99 -28.13
C VAL A 720 -13.51 -13.88 -29.15
N PHE A 721 -12.49 -13.52 -29.91
CA PHE A 721 -12.59 -12.47 -30.91
C PHE A 721 -12.40 -13.07 -32.30
N ASP A 722 -13.43 -12.97 -33.16
CA ASP A 722 -13.36 -13.39 -34.56
C ASP A 722 -13.15 -12.18 -35.48
N LEU A 723 -11.91 -12.07 -35.97
CA LEU A 723 -11.45 -11.01 -36.87
C LEU A 723 -11.60 -11.47 -38.33
N GLY A 724 -12.83 -11.72 -38.80
CA GLY A 724 -13.09 -12.10 -40.19
C GLY A 724 -12.42 -13.43 -40.60
N GLY A 725 -12.37 -14.42 -39.70
CA GLY A 725 -11.83 -15.75 -39.94
C GLY A 725 -10.59 -16.11 -39.11
N LYS A 726 -9.98 -15.14 -38.41
CA LYS A 726 -8.93 -15.38 -37.40
C LYS A 726 -9.52 -15.26 -36.00
N VAL A 727 -9.64 -16.39 -35.32
CA VAL A 727 -10.17 -16.46 -33.95
C VAL A 727 -9.04 -16.34 -32.94
N ILE A 728 -9.09 -15.31 -32.10
CA ILE A 728 -8.24 -15.15 -30.92
C ILE A 728 -9.05 -15.59 -29.71
N ARG A 729 -8.44 -16.41 -28.86
CA ARG A 729 -9.06 -16.85 -27.60
C ARG A 729 -8.13 -16.55 -26.45
N GLU A 730 -8.65 -15.84 -25.46
CA GLU A 730 -7.97 -15.61 -24.20
C GLU A 730 -8.89 -16.05 -23.06
N THR A 731 -8.34 -16.82 -22.12
CA THR A 731 -9.00 -17.09 -20.84
C THR A 731 -8.10 -16.54 -19.75
N LYS A 732 -8.60 -15.57 -18.98
CA LYS A 732 -7.83 -14.94 -17.91
C LYS A 732 -8.66 -14.90 -16.61
N PRO A 733 -8.04 -15.11 -15.44
CA PRO A 733 -8.65 -14.72 -14.17
C PRO A 733 -8.93 -13.22 -14.19
N PHE A 734 -10.16 -12.81 -13.85
CA PHE A 734 -10.55 -11.41 -13.90
C PHE A 734 -10.49 -10.79 -12.50
N THR A 735 -9.27 -10.66 -12.00
CA THR A 735 -8.95 -10.10 -10.69
C THR A 735 -8.60 -8.61 -10.73
N LYS A 736 -8.37 -8.07 -11.93
CA LYS A 736 -8.09 -6.66 -12.24
C LYS A 736 -8.67 -6.30 -13.61
N ASP A 737 -8.67 -5.02 -13.95
CA ASP A 737 -9.05 -4.56 -15.28
C ASP A 737 -8.19 -5.21 -16.37
N LEU A 738 -8.79 -5.46 -17.53
CA LEU A 738 -8.10 -5.99 -18.71
C LEU A 738 -8.08 -4.91 -19.77
N ASP A 739 -6.89 -4.66 -20.32
CA ASP A 739 -6.68 -3.78 -21.47
C ASP A 739 -6.14 -4.65 -22.60
N LEU A 740 -6.95 -4.83 -23.64
CA LEU A 740 -6.70 -5.77 -24.72
C LEU A 740 -6.57 -5.04 -26.04
N GLU A 741 -5.53 -5.38 -26.78
CA GLU A 741 -5.21 -4.79 -28.06
C GLU A 741 -5.15 -5.88 -29.13
N PHE A 742 -5.90 -5.69 -30.22
CA PHE A 742 -5.91 -6.58 -31.37
C PHE A 742 -5.52 -5.81 -32.63
N THR A 743 -4.51 -6.29 -33.35
CA THR A 743 -4.05 -5.67 -34.61
C THR A 743 -4.58 -6.46 -35.81
N PHE A 744 -5.12 -5.75 -36.80
CA PHE A 744 -5.54 -6.31 -38.09
C PHE A 744 -4.36 -6.27 -39.06
N GLN A 745 -4.14 -7.36 -39.81
CA GLN A 745 -3.13 -7.43 -40.87
C GLN A 745 -3.73 -7.22 -42.25
#